data_AF-A0A520GIP0-F1
#
_entry.id   AF-A0A520GIP0-F1
#
_cell.length_a   1.000
_cell.length_b   1.000
_cell.length_c   1.000
_cell.angle_alpha   90.00
_cell.angle_beta   90.00
_cell.angle_gamma   90.00
#
_symmetry.space_group_name_H-M   'P 1'
#
loop_
_entity.id
_entity.type
_entity.pdbx_description
1 polymer ?
#
loop_
_entity_poly.entity_id
_entity_poly.type
_entity_poly.pdbx_seq_one_letter_code
_entity_poly.pdbx_strand_id
1 'polypeptide(L)'
;MTRRTPLSVRMTLILNNSYTSQAPPGAATRSRPRGCGLRIQSLAPLPCRAAQLFEVMFKSFLFQAHWVVGITAGVVLAFVGLTGGMLSFESEIQAWLNRNVRTVEVQAAARLSPPALLEAIGRRYPDKRVTAVTVSSSPDESARVTFALPQQRGDVAPQSPPGRGPRGEVRYVNPYDGTLIDGDGTRGQQFFRTTRSLHRWLVAGDFGSQELGRQLVGASTLLCVLLALSGLYLRWPRRRGSWRTWLTFDPSLKGRSFLWHLHAILGTWVLIGFLLMSLTGPYWSLEWYRNGLYALAGVDRPAPRGGSRPAEPQERPESTTRGPRGEAREREAAPSGSPNLEIAWTAFGAATAKDGYSTATVTLPQDARRPVEIRYMDADPAHDRAFNTLSVDALTGKVARHERYIDKDLGDKFMSSIFPLHSGSFFGLPGVLAYMIASLSMPVFAVTGWMMYLDRRRKKRAANAARRSLGQSSAARESLEDAEPVLVAYASQAGNGRQIAWQTAGALRAAGIEAIVCALEKIELHQLERTTRALFVISTFGAGEPPDDARVFAKRAMHSPSSLASLRFGLLALGDSHFENFCGFGVVFDQWLKDRGATELFPTIMVDNGDPAALARWQKQLTVFNAGIGNSLWNEPAFEDWRLVHRTVLNPGSVGGATFHIELDAPSAAALDWRAGDIAEVQPANPVPSVNSFLAGHALDGDVLVTTAGSSNALPLRDVLKYHELPTAPRGLTTEDIAKDLVPLPKREFSIASIPTDGRIHLVVRQSRREDGSLGLGSGWLTAHAALGESIRIRIRSNPGFHPPPVSTPLILIGNGTGIAGLRSHLKARAAAQSSPKSWLIFGERNAQHDFYYQDEIDAWKTADLLGRVDLAFSRDQSARVYVQHLLHDQAERLRAWIREGASILVCGSAKGMAPGVETALIEVLGGDSLSRLAAEGRYRRDVY
;
A
#
# COMPACT_ATOMS: atom_id res chain seq x y z
N MET A 1 1.59 68.84 -5.88
CA MET A 1 0.22 68.33 -5.69
C MET A 1 0.33 66.86 -5.25
N THR A 2 0.45 66.51 -3.97
CA THR A 2 -0.64 66.30 -2.96
C THR A 2 -1.70 65.33 -3.50
N ARG A 3 -1.90 64.08 -3.02
CA ARG A 3 -2.20 63.56 -1.65
C ARG A 3 -2.06 62.01 -1.65
N ARG A 4 -1.43 61.39 -0.63
CA ARG A 4 -2.00 60.63 0.53
C ARG A 4 -2.79 59.36 0.13
N THR A 5 -2.66 58.15 0.69
CA THR A 5 -2.08 57.58 1.93
C THR A 5 -2.17 56.03 1.84
N PRO A 6 -1.52 55.26 2.74
CA PRO A 6 -1.37 53.79 2.67
C PRO A 6 -2.44 53.02 3.48
N LEU A 7 -2.62 51.72 3.18
CA LEU A 7 -3.44 50.79 3.97
C LEU A 7 -2.56 49.73 4.63
N SER A 8 -2.43 49.88 5.95
CA SER A 8 -1.97 48.88 6.92
C SER A 8 -3.15 47.98 7.30
N VAL A 9 -2.96 46.66 7.35
CA VAL A 9 -3.93 45.74 7.93
C VAL A 9 -3.34 45.15 9.21
N ARG A 10 -3.90 45.60 10.34
CA ARG A 10 -3.70 45.08 11.69
C ARG A 10 -4.35 43.70 11.82
N MET A 11 -3.60 42.78 12.41
CA MET A 11 -4.05 41.48 12.89
C MET A 11 -4.49 41.63 14.35
N THR A 12 -5.79 41.53 14.62
CA THR A 12 -6.33 41.59 15.99
C THR A 12 -6.46 40.18 16.54
N LEU A 13 -5.54 39.82 17.44
CA LEU A 13 -5.71 38.76 18.42
C LEU A 13 -6.65 39.26 19.52
N ILE A 14 -7.72 38.51 19.82
CA ILE A 14 -8.45 38.65 21.09
C ILE A 14 -8.07 37.45 21.95
N LEU A 15 -7.09 37.67 22.82
CA LEU A 15 -6.90 36.92 24.06
C LEU A 15 -7.83 37.58 25.10
N ASN A 16 -8.65 36.79 25.79
CA ASN A 16 -9.18 37.22 27.07
C ASN A 16 -8.95 36.10 28.08
N ASN A 17 -8.01 36.39 28.98
CA ASN A 17 -7.66 35.62 30.16
C ASN A 17 -8.03 36.51 31.34
N SER A 18 -8.66 35.98 32.40
CA SER A 18 -8.40 36.34 33.81
C SER A 18 -9.52 35.98 34.80
N TYR A 19 -9.16 35.03 35.68
CA TYR A 19 -9.26 35.09 37.16
C TYR A 19 -10.57 34.79 37.94
N THR A 20 -10.45 33.75 38.80
CA THR A 20 -10.92 33.60 40.21
C THR A 20 -12.43 33.62 40.49
N SER A 21 -13.03 32.98 41.51
CA SER A 21 -12.65 32.17 42.67
C SER A 21 -13.96 31.71 43.34
N GLN A 22 -13.94 30.56 44.01
CA GLN A 22 -14.79 30.16 45.17
C GLN A 22 -16.32 29.93 45.00
N ALA A 23 -16.73 28.74 45.45
CA ALA A 23 -18.08 28.32 45.87
C ALA A 23 -18.55 29.11 47.14
N PRO A 24 -19.78 28.99 47.72
CA PRO A 24 -20.60 27.77 47.88
C PRO A 24 -22.15 28.03 47.93
N PRO A 25 -23.02 27.30 48.69
CA PRO A 25 -24.10 26.46 48.15
C PRO A 25 -25.52 26.89 48.59
N GLY A 26 -26.59 26.25 48.07
CA GLY A 26 -27.94 26.52 48.57
C GLY A 26 -29.05 25.74 47.88
N ALA A 27 -29.93 25.16 48.67
CA ALA A 27 -30.93 24.17 48.31
C ALA A 27 -32.26 24.75 47.76
N ALA A 28 -33.11 23.81 47.33
CA ALA A 28 -34.57 23.78 47.54
C ALA A 28 -35.49 23.94 46.31
N THR A 29 -36.00 22.78 45.87
CA THR A 29 -37.43 22.38 45.73
C THR A 29 -38.44 23.22 44.92
N ARG A 30 -39.30 22.43 44.22
CA ARG A 30 -40.64 22.73 43.65
C ARG A 30 -40.59 23.54 42.34
N SER A 31 -41.40 23.32 41.31
CA SER A 31 -42.57 22.46 41.05
C SER A 31 -42.88 22.60 39.55
N ARG A 32 -43.30 21.54 38.86
CA ARG A 32 -43.89 21.63 37.50
C ARG A 32 -45.17 22.47 37.54
N PRO A 33 -45.55 23.16 36.43
CA PRO A 33 -46.48 22.52 35.50
C PRO A 33 -46.22 22.83 34.00
N ARG A 34 -47.00 22.11 33.19
CA ARG A 34 -46.97 21.91 31.74
C ARG A 34 -47.12 23.20 30.92
N GLY A 35 -46.49 23.25 29.74
CA GLY A 35 -46.82 24.23 28.70
C GLY A 35 -45.93 24.14 27.46
N CYS A 36 -46.53 23.67 26.35
CA CYS A 36 -46.24 24.02 24.95
C CYS A 36 -44.78 24.33 24.54
N GLY A 37 -44.06 23.33 24.03
CA GLY A 37 -42.77 23.52 23.37
C GLY A 37 -42.94 23.79 21.87
N LEU A 38 -43.11 25.06 21.48
CA LEU A 38 -42.80 25.52 20.13
C LEU A 38 -41.28 25.42 19.93
N ARG A 39 -40.84 24.52 19.05
CA ARG A 39 -39.45 24.42 18.61
C ARG A 39 -39.13 25.62 17.71
N ILE A 40 -38.39 26.58 18.24
CA ILE A 40 -37.68 27.59 17.46
C ILE A 40 -36.63 26.84 16.61
N GLN A 41 -36.81 26.88 15.30
CA GLN A 41 -35.80 26.41 14.34
C GLN A 41 -34.55 27.28 14.48
N SER A 42 -33.45 26.70 14.98
CA SER A 42 -32.13 27.32 14.87
C SER A 42 -31.67 27.24 13.42
N LEU A 43 -31.56 28.38 12.74
CA LEU A 43 -30.79 28.49 11.50
C LEU A 43 -29.32 28.13 11.80
N ALA A 44 -28.89 26.97 11.31
CA ALA A 44 -27.47 26.64 11.21
C ALA A 44 -26.87 27.36 9.98
N PRO A 45 -25.67 27.95 10.07
CA PRO A 45 -25.05 28.61 8.94
C PRO A 45 -24.54 27.58 7.92
N LEU A 46 -24.93 27.75 6.65
CA LEU A 46 -24.40 26.99 5.51
C LEU A 46 -22.90 27.27 5.34
N PRO A 47 -22.00 26.27 5.33
CA PRO A 47 -20.64 26.50 4.84
C PRO A 47 -20.63 26.59 3.31
N CYS A 48 -19.86 27.54 2.82
CA CYS A 48 -19.75 27.96 1.43
C CYS A 48 -19.23 26.84 0.51
N ARG A 49 -20.04 26.41 -0.48
CA ARG A 49 -19.72 25.37 -1.50
C ARG A 49 -18.37 25.57 -2.21
N ALA A 50 -17.86 26.81 -2.29
CA ALA A 50 -16.57 27.14 -2.91
C ALA A 50 -15.35 26.58 -2.13
N ALA A 51 -15.42 26.54 -0.79
CA ALA A 51 -14.33 26.05 0.05
C ALA A 51 -14.13 24.53 -0.09
N GLN A 52 -15.23 23.78 -0.21
CA GLN A 52 -15.20 22.33 -0.42
C GLN A 52 -14.64 21.97 -1.80
N LEU A 53 -15.01 22.72 -2.85
CA LEU A 53 -14.48 22.52 -4.21
C LEU A 53 -12.98 22.82 -4.30
N PHE A 54 -12.53 23.90 -3.65
CA PHE A 54 -11.10 24.22 -3.57
C PHE A 54 -10.31 23.12 -2.86
N GLU A 55 -10.82 22.59 -1.74
CA GLU A 55 -10.16 21.50 -1.00
C GLU A 55 -10.02 20.22 -1.84
N VAL A 56 -11.05 19.84 -2.59
CA VAL A 56 -11.03 18.66 -3.47
C VAL A 56 -10.05 18.85 -4.63
N MET A 57 -10.06 20.02 -5.29
CA MET A 57 -9.13 20.31 -6.38
C MET A 57 -7.67 20.33 -5.91
N PHE A 58 -7.42 20.91 -4.73
CA PHE A 58 -6.10 20.99 -4.13
C PHE A 58 -5.57 19.61 -3.73
N LYS A 59 -6.39 18.75 -3.11
CA LYS A 59 -6.02 17.35 -2.81
C LYS A 59 -5.70 16.55 -4.05
N SER A 60 -6.49 16.69 -5.12
CA SER A 60 -6.19 16.04 -6.40
C SER A 60 -4.87 16.51 -7.00
N PHE A 61 -4.56 17.81 -6.91
CA PHE A 61 -3.29 18.36 -7.39
C PHE A 61 -2.11 17.83 -6.55
N LEU A 62 -2.23 17.87 -5.23
CA LEU A 62 -1.22 17.36 -4.31
C LEU A 62 -0.97 15.87 -4.51
N PHE A 63 -2.01 15.06 -4.71
CA PHE A 63 -1.86 13.65 -5.03
C PHE A 63 -1.07 13.46 -6.33
N GLN A 64 -1.37 14.26 -7.36
CA GLN A 64 -0.64 14.22 -8.63
C GLN A 64 0.83 14.59 -8.48
N ALA A 65 1.11 15.68 -7.76
CA ALA A 65 2.47 16.11 -7.45
C ALA A 65 3.22 15.03 -6.66
N HIS A 66 2.59 14.46 -5.63
CA HIS A 66 3.20 13.45 -4.76
C HIS A 66 3.65 12.21 -5.54
N TRP A 67 2.81 11.63 -6.41
CA TRP A 67 3.24 10.44 -7.16
C TRP A 67 4.29 10.76 -8.23
N VAL A 68 4.20 11.92 -8.91
CA VAL A 68 5.19 12.32 -9.93
C VAL A 68 6.56 12.54 -9.30
N VAL A 69 6.59 13.30 -8.21
CA VAL A 69 7.82 13.54 -7.43
C VAL A 69 8.32 12.22 -6.83
N GLY A 70 7.41 11.37 -6.35
CA GLY A 70 7.73 10.09 -5.74
C GLY A 70 8.41 9.10 -6.69
N ILE A 71 7.96 8.98 -7.95
CA ILE A 71 8.60 8.06 -8.90
C ILE A 71 9.92 8.59 -9.49
N THR A 72 10.11 9.91 -9.49
CA THR A 72 11.30 10.57 -10.04
C THR A 72 12.40 10.67 -8.98
N ALA A 73 12.15 11.41 -7.91
CA ALA A 73 13.10 11.58 -6.80
C ALA A 73 13.27 10.30 -5.98
N GLY A 74 12.26 9.42 -5.95
CA GLY A 74 12.27 8.19 -5.15
C GLY A 74 13.40 7.22 -5.49
N VAL A 75 13.88 7.18 -6.74
CA VAL A 75 15.02 6.33 -7.12
C VAL A 75 16.32 6.83 -6.47
N VAL A 76 16.57 8.14 -6.53
CA VAL A 76 17.72 8.78 -5.87
C VAL A 76 17.61 8.63 -4.36
N LEU A 77 16.42 8.88 -3.80
CA LEU A 77 16.16 8.75 -2.37
C LEU A 77 16.32 7.31 -1.88
N ALA A 78 15.91 6.30 -2.64
CA ALA A 78 16.13 4.90 -2.29
C ALA A 78 17.62 4.57 -2.18
N PHE A 79 18.43 5.08 -3.10
CA PHE A 79 19.88 4.90 -3.08
C PHE A 79 20.55 5.64 -1.91
N VAL A 80 20.16 6.90 -1.69
CA VAL A 80 20.64 7.71 -0.56
C VAL A 80 20.22 7.10 0.78
N GLY A 81 18.99 6.56 0.88
CA GLY A 81 18.50 5.86 2.06
C GLY A 81 19.23 4.53 2.31
N LEU A 82 19.50 3.74 1.27
CA LEU A 82 20.27 2.51 1.41
C LEU A 82 21.70 2.80 1.91
N THR A 83 22.38 3.75 1.28
CA THR A 83 23.74 4.16 1.70
C THR A 83 23.72 4.83 3.08
N GLY A 84 22.69 5.60 3.41
CA GLY A 84 22.52 6.21 4.73
C GLY A 84 22.35 5.17 5.84
N GLY A 85 21.52 4.15 5.61
CA GLY A 85 21.36 3.03 6.53
C GLY A 85 22.64 2.23 6.73
N MET A 86 23.44 2.04 5.68
CA MET A 86 24.78 1.43 5.79
C MET A 86 25.76 2.28 6.61
N LEU A 87 25.60 3.62 6.63
CA LEU A 87 26.45 4.54 7.38
C LEU A 87 26.00 4.72 8.85
N SER A 88 24.78 4.31 9.22
CA SER A 88 24.21 4.56 10.56
C SER A 88 25.08 4.03 11.69
N PHE A 89 25.74 2.88 11.50
CA PHE A 89 26.61 2.23 12.49
C PHE A 89 28.10 2.29 12.10
N GLU A 90 28.52 3.28 11.32
CA GLU A 90 29.90 3.38 10.85
C GLU A 90 30.91 3.40 12.02
N SER A 91 30.64 4.17 13.07
CA SER A 91 31.50 4.29 14.26
C SER A 91 31.68 2.96 14.98
N GLU A 92 30.58 2.25 15.22
CA GLU A 92 30.48 1.01 15.96
C GLU A 92 31.12 -0.14 15.17
N ILE A 93 30.83 -0.22 13.88
CA ILE A 93 31.42 -1.22 12.98
C ILE A 93 32.92 -0.98 12.84
N GLN A 94 33.37 0.27 12.68
CA GLN A 94 34.81 0.57 12.66
C GLN A 94 35.47 0.29 14.00
N ALA A 95 34.82 0.56 15.12
CA ALA A 95 35.33 0.24 16.45
C ALA A 95 35.51 -1.28 16.62
N TRP A 96 34.52 -2.06 16.18
CA TRP A 96 34.54 -3.52 16.24
C TRP A 96 35.62 -4.12 15.31
N LEU A 97 35.66 -3.70 14.03
CA LEU A 97 36.65 -4.18 13.05
C LEU A 97 38.09 -3.87 13.45
N ASN A 98 38.30 -2.78 14.19
CA ASN A 98 39.61 -2.27 14.57
C ASN A 98 39.86 -2.36 16.09
N ARG A 99 39.17 -3.26 16.79
CA ARG A 99 39.31 -3.42 18.25
C ARG A 99 40.77 -3.60 18.67
N ASN A 100 41.49 -4.48 17.98
CA ASN A 100 42.88 -4.82 18.28
C ASN A 100 43.87 -3.65 18.17
N VAL A 101 43.54 -2.61 17.40
CA VAL A 101 44.38 -1.42 17.23
C VAL A 101 43.84 -0.21 18.00
N ARG A 102 42.58 -0.29 18.47
CA ARG A 102 41.95 0.75 19.28
C ARG A 102 42.18 0.56 20.76
N THR A 103 42.25 -0.68 21.23
CA THR A 103 42.52 -1.02 22.62
C THR A 103 43.97 -1.41 22.82
N VAL A 104 44.59 -0.91 23.88
CA VAL A 104 45.93 -1.31 24.34
C VAL A 104 45.82 -2.00 25.69
N GLU A 105 46.74 -2.91 25.97
CA GLU A 105 46.85 -3.50 27.31
C GLU A 105 47.30 -2.41 28.30
N VAL A 106 46.59 -2.29 29.41
CA VAL A 106 46.88 -1.29 30.45
C VAL A 106 48.21 -1.65 31.11
N GLN A 107 49.22 -0.79 30.93
CA GLN A 107 50.55 -0.97 31.52
C GLN A 107 50.64 -0.30 32.90
N ALA A 108 51.51 -0.82 33.76
CA ALA A 108 51.78 -0.23 35.08
C ALA A 108 52.50 1.14 35.00
N ALA A 109 53.13 1.44 33.87
CA ALA A 109 53.75 2.74 33.61
C ALA A 109 52.70 3.84 33.42
N ALA A 110 53.03 5.09 33.75
CA ALA A 110 52.17 6.23 33.43
C ALA A 110 52.12 6.44 31.90
N ARG A 111 50.95 6.80 31.37
CA ARG A 111 50.81 7.18 29.95
C ARG A 111 51.63 8.43 29.66
N LEU A 112 52.21 8.49 28.47
CA LEU A 112 52.95 9.66 28.02
C LEU A 112 51.99 10.84 27.82
N SER A 113 52.39 12.03 28.28
CA SER A 113 51.74 13.28 27.92
C SER A 113 51.81 13.47 26.39
N PRO A 114 50.89 14.21 25.74
CA PRO A 114 50.99 14.48 24.31
C PRO A 114 52.35 15.00 23.85
N PRO A 115 53.05 15.89 24.57
CA PRO A 115 54.41 16.32 24.20
C PRO A 115 55.44 15.18 24.31
N ALA A 116 55.43 14.40 25.39
CA ALA A 116 56.32 13.24 25.55
C ALA A 116 56.05 12.15 24.50
N LEU A 117 54.78 11.95 24.13
CA LEU A 117 54.37 11.02 23.09
C LEU A 117 54.87 11.48 21.71
N LEU A 118 54.76 12.77 21.40
CA LEU A 118 55.29 13.35 20.16
C LEU A 118 56.81 13.23 20.08
N GLU A 119 57.52 13.42 21.19
CA GLU A 119 58.96 13.22 21.27
C GLU A 119 59.34 11.75 21.05
N ALA A 120 58.65 10.80 21.69
CA ALA A 120 58.87 9.37 21.51
C ALA A 120 58.65 8.94 20.04
N ILE A 121 57.59 9.44 19.40
CA ILE A 121 57.30 9.20 17.98
C ILE A 121 58.37 9.83 17.09
N GLY A 122 58.76 11.08 17.35
CA GLY A 122 59.77 11.79 16.56
C GLY A 122 61.15 11.11 16.60
N ARG A 123 61.54 10.55 17.74
CA ARG A 123 62.77 9.76 17.88
C ARG A 123 62.72 8.45 17.09
N ARG A 124 61.54 7.82 17.01
CA ARG A 124 61.37 6.49 16.39
C ARG A 124 61.06 6.55 14.89
N TYR A 125 60.43 7.63 14.44
CA TYR A 125 59.99 7.84 13.06
C TYR A 125 60.42 9.24 12.56
N PRO A 126 61.72 9.50 12.40
CA PRO A 126 62.25 10.82 12.05
C PRO A 126 61.75 11.33 10.68
N ASP A 127 61.42 10.42 9.76
CA ASP A 127 60.96 10.75 8.40
C ASP A 127 59.48 11.16 8.33
N LYS A 128 58.72 11.04 9.42
CA LYS A 128 57.28 11.33 9.45
C LYS A 128 56.95 12.55 10.29
N ARG A 129 56.52 13.64 9.64
CA ARG A 129 56.12 14.88 10.32
C ARG A 129 54.72 14.76 10.93
N VAL A 130 54.61 14.91 12.25
CA VAL A 130 53.32 14.94 12.96
C VAL A 130 52.67 16.33 12.87
N THR A 131 51.35 16.35 12.71
CA THR A 131 50.53 17.58 12.61
C THR A 131 49.48 17.71 13.70
N ALA A 132 49.02 16.58 14.26
CA ALA A 132 48.12 16.54 15.41
C ALA A 132 48.25 15.21 16.14
N VAL A 133 47.94 15.23 17.44
CA VAL A 133 47.84 14.03 18.29
C VAL A 133 46.52 14.07 19.05
N THR A 134 45.81 12.94 19.08
CA THR A 134 44.57 12.74 19.82
C THR A 134 44.80 11.71 20.91
N VAL A 135 44.52 12.08 22.15
CA VAL A 135 44.61 11.22 23.33
C VAL A 135 43.23 11.02 23.97
N SER A 136 43.08 9.91 24.67
CA SER A 136 41.87 9.56 25.43
C SER A 136 42.18 9.57 26.93
N SER A 137 41.19 9.82 27.77
CA SER A 137 41.31 9.66 29.21
C SER A 137 41.22 8.21 29.67
N SER A 138 40.59 7.32 28.89
CA SER A 138 40.48 5.88 29.20
C SER A 138 41.82 5.16 29.08
N PRO A 139 42.28 4.41 30.10
CA PRO A 139 43.64 3.84 30.16
C PRO A 139 43.91 2.76 29.10
N ASP A 140 42.86 2.11 28.62
CA ASP A 140 42.88 1.04 27.62
C ASP A 140 42.73 1.56 26.18
N GLU A 141 42.55 2.87 25.95
CA GLU A 141 42.44 3.41 24.59
C GLU A 141 43.79 3.89 24.02
N SER A 142 44.07 3.43 22.81
CA SER A 142 45.20 3.91 21.99
C SER A 142 45.14 5.40 21.67
N ALA A 143 46.30 6.02 21.47
CA ALA A 143 46.37 7.39 20.96
C ALA A 143 46.37 7.38 19.42
N ARG A 144 45.95 8.49 18.81
CA ARG A 144 45.94 8.67 17.35
C ARG A 144 46.85 9.81 16.94
N VAL A 145 47.62 9.63 15.88
CA VAL A 145 48.59 10.59 15.39
C VAL A 145 48.29 10.88 13.92
N THR A 146 48.29 12.15 13.54
CA THR A 146 48.08 12.58 12.16
C THR A 146 49.41 13.02 11.55
N PHE A 147 49.90 12.29 10.56
CA PHE A 147 51.12 12.60 9.82
C PHE A 147 50.82 13.46 8.59
N ALA A 148 51.72 14.39 8.24
CA ALA A 148 51.64 15.13 6.99
C ALA A 148 51.77 14.18 5.78
N LEU A 149 51.02 14.42 4.70
CA LEU A 149 51.13 13.62 3.48
C LEU A 149 52.53 13.78 2.85
N PRO A 150 53.14 12.72 2.30
CA PRO A 150 54.38 12.84 1.55
C PRO A 150 54.19 13.76 0.34
N GLN A 151 55.03 14.80 0.21
CA GLN A 151 55.12 15.56 -1.05
C GLN A 151 55.82 14.68 -2.09
N GLN A 152 55.04 13.99 -2.95
CA GLN A 152 55.57 13.35 -4.16
C GLN A 152 55.99 14.46 -5.14
N ARG A 153 57.25 14.42 -5.58
CA ARG A 153 57.85 15.39 -6.50
C ARG A 153 57.34 15.10 -7.93
N GLY A 154 56.20 15.68 -8.31
CA GLY A 154 55.69 15.61 -9.69
C GLY A 154 54.18 15.55 -9.86
N ASP A 155 53.42 15.17 -8.83
CA ASP A 155 51.96 15.02 -8.95
C ASP A 155 51.22 16.25 -8.44
N VAL A 156 50.28 16.73 -9.25
CA VAL A 156 49.35 17.81 -8.88
C VAL A 156 48.61 17.40 -7.62
N ALA A 157 48.83 18.13 -6.52
CA ALA A 157 48.16 17.89 -5.26
C ALA A 157 46.64 17.80 -5.48
N PRO A 158 45.93 16.80 -4.92
CA PRO A 158 44.48 16.74 -5.03
C PRO A 158 43.91 18.04 -4.46
N GLN A 159 43.30 18.84 -5.34
CA GLN A 159 42.75 20.15 -5.01
C GLN A 159 41.67 19.95 -3.95
N SER A 160 42.04 20.16 -2.69
CA SER A 160 41.07 20.22 -1.61
C SER A 160 40.27 21.53 -1.77
N PRO A 161 38.95 21.53 -1.56
CA PRO A 161 38.14 22.74 -1.67
C PRO A 161 38.70 23.84 -0.74
N PRO A 162 38.62 25.12 -1.14
CA PRO A 162 39.30 26.22 -0.46
C PRO A 162 38.90 26.28 1.02
N GLY A 163 39.90 26.22 1.91
CA GLY A 163 39.72 26.31 3.37
C GLY A 163 39.91 25.02 4.17
N ARG A 164 40.25 23.88 3.54
CA ARG A 164 40.77 22.69 4.24
C ARG A 164 42.05 22.20 3.56
N GLY A 165 43.18 22.29 4.26
CA GLY A 165 44.41 21.64 3.83
C GLY A 165 44.26 20.12 3.72
N PRO A 166 45.17 19.43 3.00
CA PRO A 166 45.13 17.98 2.84
C PRO A 166 45.04 17.28 4.21
N ARG A 167 44.07 16.38 4.39
CA ARG A 167 43.99 15.58 5.62
C ARG A 167 45.16 14.60 5.64
N GLY A 168 46.00 14.71 6.66
CA GLY A 168 47.12 13.81 6.89
C GLY A 168 46.72 12.35 7.13
N GLU A 169 47.69 11.43 7.05
CA GLU A 169 47.49 10.01 7.36
C GLU A 169 47.31 9.82 8.87
N VAL A 170 46.16 9.28 9.30
CA VAL A 170 45.86 9.02 10.72
C VAL A 170 46.30 7.61 11.08
N ARG A 171 47.13 7.49 12.12
CA ARG A 171 47.69 6.24 12.60
C ARG A 171 47.46 6.03 14.09
N TYR A 172 47.34 4.78 14.52
CA TYR A 172 47.19 4.43 15.94
C TYR A 172 48.55 4.12 16.56
N VAL A 173 48.78 4.69 17.74
CA VAL A 173 50.00 4.50 18.54
C VAL A 173 49.67 4.04 19.95
N ASN A 174 50.55 3.24 20.51
CA ASN A 174 50.52 2.90 21.92
C ASN A 174 50.84 4.15 22.76
N PRO A 175 49.95 4.55 23.69
CA PRO A 175 50.11 5.77 24.48
C PRO A 175 51.19 5.67 25.58
N TYR A 176 51.74 4.48 25.85
CA TYR A 176 52.77 4.27 26.86
C TYR A 176 54.19 4.39 26.29
N ASP A 177 54.40 4.10 25.01
CA ASP A 177 55.75 4.07 24.40
C ASP A 177 55.86 4.72 23.00
N GLY A 178 54.75 5.13 22.38
CA GLY A 178 54.71 5.76 21.05
C GLY A 178 54.89 4.80 19.87
N THR A 179 54.81 3.49 20.07
CA THR A 179 54.91 2.50 18.98
C THR A 179 53.66 2.49 18.09
N LEU A 180 53.82 2.38 16.77
CA LEU A 180 52.69 2.20 15.84
C LEU A 180 52.11 0.79 15.99
N ILE A 181 50.80 0.72 16.27
CA ILE A 181 50.10 -0.55 16.55
C ILE A 181 49.19 -0.99 15.39
N ASP A 182 49.06 -0.18 14.34
CA ASP A 182 48.11 -0.39 13.25
C ASP A 182 48.61 -1.21 12.05
N GLY A 183 49.85 -1.70 12.06
CA GLY A 183 50.41 -2.55 11.00
C GLY A 183 50.21 -1.95 9.60
N ASP A 184 49.59 -2.72 8.69
CA ASP A 184 49.27 -2.34 7.29
C ASP A 184 48.06 -1.38 7.16
N GLY A 185 47.43 -0.97 8.28
CA GLY A 185 46.37 0.04 8.32
C GLY A 185 45.03 -0.46 8.88
N THR A 186 44.07 0.46 8.99
CA THR A 186 42.74 0.19 9.55
C THR A 186 41.79 -0.49 8.57
N ARG A 187 41.05 -1.49 9.04
CA ARG A 187 40.06 -2.23 8.24
C ARG A 187 38.75 -1.44 8.08
N GLY A 188 38.14 -1.56 6.90
CA GLY A 188 36.82 -1.00 6.61
C GLY A 188 36.77 0.49 6.21
N GLN A 189 37.86 1.26 6.37
CA GLN A 189 37.88 2.69 6.03
C GLN A 189 37.56 2.97 4.55
N GLN A 190 38.10 2.17 3.63
CA GLN A 190 37.86 2.35 2.20
C GLN A 190 36.38 2.12 1.84
N PHE A 191 35.75 1.09 2.43
CA PHE A 191 34.33 0.81 2.23
C PHE A 191 33.47 2.00 2.67
N PHE A 192 33.64 2.48 3.91
CA PHE A 192 32.85 3.61 4.42
C PHE A 192 33.15 4.93 3.71
N ARG A 193 34.38 5.12 3.21
CA ARG A 193 34.73 6.25 2.33
C ARG A 193 33.95 6.18 1.01
N THR A 194 33.88 5.01 0.38
CA THR A 194 33.11 4.78 -0.85
C THR A 194 31.61 4.94 -0.61
N THR A 195 31.06 4.34 0.45
CA THR A 195 29.63 4.47 0.80
C THR A 195 29.24 5.92 1.06
N ARG A 196 30.08 6.67 1.78
CA ARG A 196 29.88 8.11 2.00
C ARG A 196 30.00 8.92 0.70
N SER A 197 30.87 8.50 -0.22
CA SER A 197 30.98 9.10 -1.55
C SER A 197 29.67 8.94 -2.32
N LEU A 198 29.14 7.72 -2.36
CA LEU A 198 27.87 7.39 -2.99
C LEU A 198 26.69 8.13 -2.35
N HIS A 199 26.66 8.22 -1.01
CA HIS A 199 25.61 8.93 -0.29
C HIS A 199 25.56 10.42 -0.63
N ARG A 200 26.73 11.07 -0.79
CA ARG A 200 26.82 12.52 -1.02
C ARG A 200 26.79 12.92 -2.49
N TRP A 201 27.35 12.09 -3.37
CA TRP A 201 27.61 12.45 -4.76
C TRP A 201 27.05 11.44 -5.77
N LEU A 202 26.39 10.35 -5.35
CA LEU A 202 25.87 9.26 -6.20
C LEU A 202 26.91 8.52 -7.05
N VAL A 203 28.19 8.89 -6.95
CA VAL A 203 29.31 8.33 -7.72
C VAL A 203 30.46 7.99 -6.77
N ALA A 204 31.14 6.90 -7.06
CA ALA A 204 32.38 6.52 -6.41
C ALA A 204 33.57 7.00 -7.27
N GLY A 205 34.48 7.79 -6.69
CA GLY A 205 35.70 8.26 -7.36
C GLY A 205 35.66 9.70 -7.89
N ASP A 206 36.81 10.20 -8.35
CA ASP A 206 37.01 11.56 -8.86
C ASP A 206 36.60 11.68 -10.34
N PHE A 207 35.34 11.36 -10.61
CA PHE A 207 34.71 11.65 -11.90
C PHE A 207 34.09 13.06 -11.86
N GLY A 208 34.26 13.86 -12.92
CA GLY A 208 33.79 15.26 -13.01
C GLY A 208 32.28 15.50 -12.81
N SER A 209 31.50 14.46 -12.53
CA SER A 209 30.07 14.48 -12.21
C SER A 209 29.74 14.65 -10.71
N GLN A 210 30.73 14.78 -9.82
CA GLN A 210 30.48 14.94 -8.37
C GLN A 210 29.59 16.16 -8.04
N GLU A 211 29.73 17.25 -8.80
CA GLU A 211 28.94 18.47 -8.59
C GLU A 211 27.46 18.26 -8.95
N LEU A 212 27.18 17.59 -10.07
CA LEU A 212 25.82 17.23 -10.47
C LEU A 212 25.19 16.27 -9.47
N GLY A 213 25.92 15.24 -9.04
CA GLY A 213 25.45 14.30 -8.03
C GLY A 213 25.10 14.96 -6.69
N ARG A 214 25.94 15.89 -6.23
CA ARG A 214 25.69 16.71 -5.03
C ARG A 214 24.39 17.48 -5.13
N GLN A 215 24.18 18.16 -6.26
CA GLN A 215 22.98 18.95 -6.50
C GLN A 215 21.72 18.06 -6.59
N LEU A 216 21.82 16.90 -7.25
CA LEU A 216 20.72 15.94 -7.36
C LEU A 216 20.31 15.37 -6.00
N VAL A 217 21.27 15.01 -5.14
CA VAL A 217 21.00 14.58 -3.76
C VAL A 217 20.32 15.70 -2.99
N GLY A 218 20.89 16.92 -3.04
CA GLY A 218 20.32 18.10 -2.37
C GLY A 218 18.88 18.40 -2.80
N ALA A 219 18.62 18.44 -4.11
CA ALA A 219 17.28 18.65 -4.65
C ALA A 219 16.31 17.53 -4.23
N SER A 220 16.75 16.27 -4.30
CA SER A 220 15.93 15.12 -3.91
C SER A 220 15.57 15.13 -2.43
N THR A 221 16.47 15.58 -1.55
CA THR A 221 16.16 15.73 -0.11
C THR A 221 15.11 16.82 0.15
N LEU A 222 15.12 17.93 -0.58
CA LEU A 222 14.05 18.94 -0.48
C LEU A 222 12.71 18.39 -1.02
N LEU A 223 12.75 17.63 -2.11
CA LEU A 223 11.57 16.93 -2.63
C LEU A 223 11.05 15.88 -1.63
N CYS A 224 11.92 15.27 -0.83
CA CYS A 224 11.51 14.37 0.26
C CYS A 224 10.71 15.11 1.35
N VAL A 225 11.05 16.36 1.67
CA VAL A 225 10.23 17.20 2.56
C VAL A 225 8.83 17.40 1.96
N LEU A 226 8.75 17.73 0.67
CA LEU A 226 7.47 17.87 -0.03
C LEU A 226 6.67 16.57 -0.02
N LEU A 227 7.31 15.42 -0.24
CA LEU A 227 6.67 14.10 -0.18
C LEU A 227 6.16 13.77 1.23
N ALA A 228 6.95 14.03 2.26
CA ALA A 228 6.57 13.81 3.65
C ALA A 228 5.35 14.66 4.05
N LEU A 229 5.37 15.97 3.74
CA LEU A 229 4.28 16.88 4.07
C LEU A 229 3.02 16.62 3.25
N SER A 230 3.16 16.38 1.94
CA SER A 230 2.02 16.03 1.07
C SER A 230 1.43 14.67 1.43
N GLY A 231 2.25 13.68 1.79
CA GLY A 231 1.81 12.38 2.28
C GLY A 231 1.02 12.50 3.59
N LEU A 232 1.51 13.28 4.54
CA LEU A 232 0.80 13.58 5.79
C LEU A 232 -0.55 14.26 5.52
N TYR A 233 -0.57 15.27 4.65
CA TYR A 233 -1.80 15.98 4.29
C TYR A 233 -2.83 15.07 3.59
N LEU A 234 -2.38 14.24 2.65
CA LEU A 234 -3.23 13.29 1.94
C LEU A 234 -3.80 12.20 2.85
N ARG A 235 -3.07 11.84 3.90
CA ARG A 235 -3.50 10.85 4.89
C ARG A 235 -4.35 11.46 6.02
N TRP A 236 -4.27 12.78 6.25
CA TRP A 236 -4.78 13.49 7.44
C TRP A 236 -6.21 13.06 7.84
N PRO A 237 -6.47 12.67 9.11
CA PRO A 237 -7.72 12.05 9.50
C PRO A 237 -8.79 13.12 9.68
N ARG A 238 -9.93 12.95 9.04
CA ARG A 238 -11.10 13.80 9.27
C ARG A 238 -11.90 13.39 10.50
N ARG A 239 -11.78 12.14 10.98
CA ARG A 239 -12.32 11.68 12.29
C ARG A 239 -11.20 11.50 13.33
N ARG A 240 -11.10 12.42 14.29
CA ARG A 240 -10.05 12.46 15.34
C ARG A 240 -9.99 11.22 16.25
N GLY A 241 -11.03 10.36 16.27
CA GLY A 241 -11.14 9.20 17.17
C GLY A 241 -10.56 7.87 16.66
N SER A 242 -10.06 7.80 15.42
CA SER A 242 -9.66 6.53 14.76
C SER A 242 -8.14 6.35 14.60
N TRP A 243 -7.35 6.76 15.60
CA TRP A 243 -5.89 6.77 15.52
C TRP A 243 -5.25 5.37 15.38
N ARG A 244 -5.95 4.29 15.78
CA ARG A 244 -5.45 2.91 15.61
C ARG A 244 -5.28 2.54 14.14
N THR A 245 -6.23 2.94 13.29
CA THR A 245 -6.19 2.73 11.83
C THR A 245 -4.98 3.41 11.17
N TRP A 246 -4.34 4.36 11.84
CA TRP A 246 -3.12 5.01 11.35
C TRP A 246 -1.85 4.20 11.58
N LEU A 247 -1.85 3.27 12.54
CA LEU A 247 -0.65 2.63 13.05
C LEU A 247 -0.66 1.12 12.93
N THR A 248 -1.76 0.49 12.52
CA THR A 248 -1.88 -0.98 12.49
C THR A 248 -2.04 -1.55 11.08
N PHE A 249 -1.32 -2.63 10.80
CA PHE A 249 -1.50 -3.40 9.57
C PHE A 249 -2.79 -4.21 9.60
N ASP A 250 -3.46 -4.29 8.45
CA ASP A 250 -4.61 -5.16 8.25
C ASP A 250 -4.20 -6.34 7.34
N PRO A 251 -4.18 -7.58 7.87
CA PRO A 251 -3.76 -8.76 7.13
C PRO A 251 -4.81 -9.27 6.11
N SER A 252 -6.04 -8.72 6.12
CA SER A 252 -7.09 -9.11 5.18
C SER A 252 -6.92 -8.48 3.78
N LEU A 253 -6.16 -7.37 3.69
CA LEU A 253 -5.97 -6.61 2.47
C LEU A 253 -5.05 -7.34 1.47
N LYS A 254 -5.41 -7.29 0.17
CA LYS A 254 -4.62 -7.91 -0.92
C LYS A 254 -4.42 -6.97 -2.10
N GLY A 255 -3.30 -7.11 -2.80
CA GLY A 255 -3.01 -6.37 -4.03
C GLY A 255 -2.81 -4.87 -3.81
N ARG A 256 -3.51 -4.02 -4.58
CA ARG A 256 -3.29 -2.57 -4.59
C ARG A 256 -3.67 -1.88 -3.28
N SER A 257 -4.74 -2.34 -2.61
CA SER A 257 -5.15 -1.78 -1.31
C SER A 257 -4.08 -2.02 -0.24
N PHE A 258 -3.51 -3.23 -0.21
CA PHE A 258 -2.38 -3.57 0.65
C PHE A 258 -1.15 -2.68 0.39
N LEU A 259 -0.75 -2.49 -0.88
CA LEU A 259 0.41 -1.64 -1.22
C LEU A 259 0.22 -0.19 -0.79
N TRP A 260 -0.98 0.36 -0.98
CA TRP A 260 -1.30 1.72 -0.53
C TRP A 260 -1.28 1.82 1.00
N HIS A 261 -1.87 0.84 1.69
CA HIS A 261 -1.93 0.78 3.15
C HIS A 261 -0.53 0.68 3.77
N LEU A 262 0.32 -0.20 3.22
CA LEU A 262 1.72 -0.36 3.59
C LEU A 262 2.50 0.96 3.42
N HIS A 263 2.40 1.59 2.25
CA HIS A 263 3.09 2.85 1.95
C HIS A 263 2.68 3.94 2.94
N ALA A 264 1.40 4.05 3.26
CA ALA A 264 0.87 5.13 4.07
C ALA A 264 1.09 4.91 5.59
N ILE A 265 1.03 3.67 6.10
CA ILE A 265 1.37 3.35 7.50
C ILE A 265 2.86 3.53 7.75
N LEU A 266 3.70 2.93 6.90
CA LEU A 266 5.14 3.05 7.05
C LEU A 266 5.55 4.51 6.99
N GLY A 267 4.92 5.30 6.10
CA GLY A 267 5.15 6.73 5.97
C GLY A 267 4.83 7.52 7.25
N THR A 268 3.82 7.07 8.00
CA THR A 268 3.45 7.67 9.29
C THR A 268 4.53 7.39 10.35
N TRP A 269 5.01 6.14 10.43
CA TRP A 269 6.00 5.73 11.43
C TRP A 269 7.34 6.45 11.27
N VAL A 270 7.78 6.65 10.02
CA VAL A 270 9.11 7.23 9.73
C VAL A 270 9.08 8.73 9.44
N LEU A 271 7.90 9.37 9.51
CA LEU A 271 7.67 10.75 9.11
C LEU A 271 8.64 11.74 9.77
N ILE A 272 8.77 11.67 11.09
CA ILE A 272 9.63 12.59 11.86
C ILE A 272 11.09 12.39 11.48
N GLY A 273 11.53 11.13 11.33
CA GLY A 273 12.87 10.79 10.87
C GLY A 273 13.16 11.36 9.49
N PHE A 274 12.25 11.16 8.52
CA PHE A 274 12.37 11.72 7.18
C PHE A 274 12.47 13.25 7.16
N LEU A 275 11.64 13.94 7.95
CA LEU A 275 11.70 15.40 8.04
C LEU A 275 13.05 15.87 8.62
N LEU A 276 13.50 15.29 9.72
CA LEU A 276 14.76 15.68 10.35
C LEU A 276 15.96 15.40 9.43
N MET A 277 16.04 14.21 8.81
CA MET A 277 17.09 13.88 7.85
C MET A 277 17.07 14.80 6.62
N SER A 278 15.88 15.09 6.09
CA SER A 278 15.72 15.87 4.85
C SER A 278 15.88 17.37 5.03
N LEU A 279 15.68 17.89 6.25
CA LEU A 279 15.96 19.28 6.61
C LEU A 279 17.45 19.48 6.96
N THR A 280 18.12 18.48 7.52
CA THR A 280 19.55 18.58 7.87
C THR A 280 20.48 18.24 6.70
N GLY A 281 20.09 17.29 5.83
CA GLY A 281 20.91 16.79 4.72
C GLY A 281 21.36 17.86 3.70
N PRO A 282 20.50 18.79 3.25
CA PRO A 282 20.87 19.82 2.28
C PRO A 282 22.02 20.73 2.75
N TYR A 283 22.31 20.80 4.06
CA TYR A 283 23.43 21.59 4.61
C TYR A 283 24.79 21.28 3.94
N TRP A 284 25.06 20.03 3.56
CA TRP A 284 26.32 19.65 2.88
C TRP A 284 26.25 19.66 1.36
N SER A 285 25.05 19.84 0.81
CA SER A 285 24.74 19.67 -0.61
C SER A 285 24.33 20.96 -1.31
N LEU A 286 23.74 21.94 -0.61
CA LEU A 286 23.25 23.20 -1.19
C LEU A 286 23.79 24.39 -0.40
N GLU A 287 24.59 25.23 -1.09
CA GLU A 287 25.27 26.35 -0.42
C GLU A 287 24.32 27.45 0.03
N TRP A 288 23.33 27.77 -0.79
CA TRP A 288 22.29 28.75 -0.45
C TRP A 288 21.49 28.31 0.78
N TYR A 289 21.22 27.00 0.91
CA TYR A 289 20.49 26.44 2.04
C TYR A 289 21.30 26.56 3.33
N ARG A 290 22.59 26.18 3.27
CA ARG A 290 23.55 26.36 4.36
C ARG A 290 23.66 27.83 4.78
N ASN A 291 23.78 28.75 3.83
CA ASN A 291 23.88 30.19 4.13
C ASN A 291 22.59 30.71 4.78
N GLY A 292 21.42 30.25 4.30
CA GLY A 292 20.13 30.56 4.91
C GLY A 292 20.02 30.06 6.35
N LEU A 293 20.55 28.87 6.66
CA LEU A 293 20.59 28.35 8.03
C LEU A 293 21.47 29.19 8.97
N TYR A 294 22.64 29.66 8.51
CA TYR A 294 23.48 30.57 9.30
C TYR A 294 22.77 31.90 9.57
N ALA A 295 22.11 32.47 8.55
CA ALA A 295 21.33 33.70 8.70
C ALA A 295 20.15 33.51 9.66
N LEU A 296 19.44 32.39 9.58
CA LEU A 296 18.32 32.06 10.47
C LEU A 296 18.78 31.82 11.92
N ALA A 297 19.94 31.19 12.09
CA ALA A 297 20.53 30.92 13.40
C ALA A 297 21.15 32.18 14.05
N GLY A 298 21.31 33.27 13.30
CA GLY A 298 21.97 34.48 13.77
C GLY A 298 23.47 34.29 14.03
N VAL A 299 24.10 33.33 13.37
CA VAL A 299 25.51 32.96 13.60
C VAL A 299 26.36 33.37 12.41
N ASP A 300 27.45 34.09 12.67
CA ASP A 300 28.42 34.45 11.64
C ASP A 300 29.15 33.23 11.07
N ARG A 301 29.33 33.23 9.75
CA ARG A 301 30.02 32.12 9.08
C ARG A 301 31.48 32.07 9.57
N PRO A 302 31.99 30.91 9.98
CA PRO A 302 33.41 30.78 10.24
C PRO A 302 34.19 31.04 8.94
N ALA A 303 35.06 32.06 8.96
CA ALA A 303 35.89 32.43 7.81
C ALA A 303 36.74 31.22 7.35
N PRO A 304 36.96 31.03 6.02
CA PRO A 304 37.92 30.04 5.55
C PRO A 304 39.29 30.33 6.18
N ARG A 305 39.85 29.37 6.92
CA ARG A 305 41.20 29.51 7.49
C ARG A 305 42.20 29.54 6.33
N GLY A 306 42.62 30.73 5.93
CA GLY A 306 43.63 30.98 4.88
C GLY A 306 43.08 31.82 3.72
N GLY A 307 43.03 33.13 3.91
CA GLY A 307 42.68 34.08 2.86
C GLY A 307 42.62 35.49 3.44
N SER A 308 43.72 36.22 3.31
CA SER A 308 43.73 37.68 3.48
C SER A 308 42.63 38.27 2.59
N ARG A 309 41.70 39.05 3.14
CA ARG A 309 40.73 39.80 2.31
C ARG A 309 41.50 40.75 1.38
N PRO A 310 41.20 40.81 0.07
CA PRO A 310 41.40 42.04 -0.68
C PRO A 310 40.47 43.10 -0.07
N ALA A 311 41.01 44.25 0.28
CA ALA A 311 40.20 45.39 0.66
C ALA A 311 39.40 45.86 -0.57
N GLU A 312 38.07 45.86 -0.48
CA GLU A 312 37.19 46.60 -1.39
C GLU A 312 36.73 47.91 -0.72
N PRO A 313 36.38 48.94 -1.52
CA PRO A 313 36.59 50.34 -1.20
C PRO A 313 35.54 50.86 -0.23
N GLN A 314 36.00 51.43 0.88
CA GLN A 314 35.14 52.12 1.83
C GLN A 314 34.87 53.54 1.32
N GLU A 315 33.60 53.86 1.08
CA GLU A 315 33.12 55.22 0.81
C GLU A 315 33.52 56.16 1.96
N ARG A 316 34.06 57.32 1.58
CA ARG A 316 34.43 58.42 2.49
C ARG A 316 33.18 59.10 3.04
N PRO A 317 33.21 59.50 4.31
CA PRO A 317 32.67 60.77 4.74
C PRO A 317 33.82 61.78 4.92
N GLU A 318 33.61 63.00 4.44
CA GLU A 318 34.45 64.15 4.71
C GLU A 318 34.40 64.53 6.20
N SER A 319 35.55 64.79 6.82
CA SER A 319 35.85 66.07 7.47
C SER A 319 37.20 66.05 8.20
N THR A 320 38.04 67.02 7.80
CA THR A 320 38.98 67.81 8.61
C THR A 320 39.61 67.17 9.86
N THR A 321 40.94 66.99 9.87
CA THR A 321 41.93 67.90 10.51
C THR A 321 43.35 67.37 10.25
N ARG A 322 44.29 68.29 10.02
CA ARG A 322 45.69 68.08 9.63
C ARG A 322 46.59 68.19 10.88
N GLY A 323 47.47 67.22 11.14
CA GLY A 323 48.49 67.27 12.23
C GLY A 323 49.36 66.00 12.27
N PRO A 324 50.64 66.06 12.71
CA PRO A 324 51.77 65.63 11.87
C PRO A 324 52.33 64.22 12.10
N ARG A 325 53.11 63.78 11.10
CA ARG A 325 54.00 62.61 11.07
C ARG A 325 54.85 62.47 12.35
N GLY A 326 54.84 61.28 12.94
CA GLY A 326 55.76 60.85 13.98
C GLY A 326 56.00 59.34 13.90
N GLU A 327 57.24 59.00 13.53
CA GLU A 327 58.05 57.86 14.01
C GLU A 327 57.69 56.43 13.59
N ALA A 328 58.59 55.91 12.74
CA ALA A 328 58.83 54.49 12.56
C ALA A 328 59.19 53.85 13.92
N ARG A 329 58.38 52.90 14.37
CA ARG A 329 58.77 51.97 15.43
C ARG A 329 59.36 50.71 14.83
N GLU A 330 60.54 50.41 15.35
CA GLU A 330 61.47 49.37 14.98
C GLU A 330 60.82 47.99 14.92
N ARG A 331 61.28 47.20 13.94
CA ARG A 331 61.10 45.75 13.92
C ARG A 331 62.02 45.16 14.98
N GLU A 332 61.50 44.96 16.18
CA GLU A 332 62.17 44.19 17.22
C GLU A 332 62.31 42.72 16.77
N ALA A 333 63.53 42.20 16.92
CA ALA A 333 63.94 40.87 16.51
C ALA A 333 63.12 39.77 17.22
N ALA A 334 62.76 38.74 16.47
CA ALA A 334 61.93 37.62 16.91
C ALA A 334 62.68 36.66 17.85
N PRO A 335 62.11 36.20 18.97
CA PRO A 335 62.61 35.02 19.66
C PRO A 335 62.24 33.77 18.86
N SER A 336 63.26 33.07 18.38
CA SER A 336 63.21 31.73 17.78
C SER A 336 63.11 30.67 18.89
N GLY A 337 61.89 30.40 19.36
CA GLY A 337 61.61 29.29 20.28
C GLY A 337 60.64 28.30 19.64
N SER A 338 60.85 27.00 19.79
CA SER A 338 59.83 25.98 19.49
C SER A 338 58.67 26.11 20.49
N PRO A 339 57.40 25.98 20.05
CA PRO A 339 56.24 26.11 20.95
C PRO A 339 56.33 25.07 22.08
N ASN A 340 56.22 25.52 23.34
CA ASN A 340 56.29 24.63 24.49
C ASN A 340 54.92 23.98 24.74
N LEU A 341 54.74 22.78 24.20
CA LEU A 341 53.48 22.05 24.32
C LEU A 341 53.21 21.54 25.76
N GLU A 342 54.23 21.38 26.61
CA GLU A 342 54.04 20.96 28.01
C GLU A 342 53.31 22.04 28.82
N ILE A 343 53.66 23.31 28.60
CA ILE A 343 52.97 24.44 29.22
C ILE A 343 51.49 24.47 28.78
N ALA A 344 51.24 24.27 27.48
CA ALA A 344 49.88 24.25 26.94
C ALA A 344 49.04 23.06 27.48
N TRP A 345 49.65 21.88 27.61
CA TRP A 345 48.98 20.70 28.15
C TRP A 345 48.67 20.81 29.64
N THR A 346 49.59 21.40 30.41
CA THR A 346 49.38 21.68 31.84
C THR A 346 48.20 22.65 32.04
N ALA A 347 48.14 23.73 31.25
CA ALA A 347 47.02 24.66 31.28
C ALA A 347 45.68 24.01 30.90
N PHE A 348 45.70 23.09 29.93
CA PHE A 348 44.53 22.27 29.57
C PHE A 348 44.08 21.37 30.75
N GLY A 349 45.01 20.66 31.37
CA GLY A 349 44.72 19.83 32.55
C GLY A 349 44.05 20.62 33.65
N ALA A 350 44.56 21.81 33.97
CA ALA A 350 43.94 22.72 34.94
C ALA A 350 42.54 23.19 34.53
N ALA A 351 42.34 23.56 33.25
CA ALA A 351 41.06 24.01 32.72
C ALA A 351 39.98 22.91 32.69
N THR A 352 40.38 21.63 32.59
CA THR A 352 39.47 20.48 32.57
C THR A 352 39.37 19.71 33.88
N ALA A 353 40.11 20.09 34.92
CA ALA A 353 40.20 19.34 36.18
C ALA A 353 38.84 19.09 36.85
N LYS A 354 37.88 20.00 36.66
CA LYS A 354 36.54 19.91 37.26
C LYS A 354 35.59 18.99 36.47
N ASP A 355 35.55 19.15 35.15
CA ASP A 355 34.52 18.53 34.30
C ASP A 355 35.04 17.25 33.59
N GLY A 356 36.35 17.01 33.65
CA GLY A 356 37.01 15.91 32.96
C GLY A 356 36.96 16.04 31.43
N TYR A 357 37.57 15.09 30.74
CA TYR A 357 37.46 14.97 29.29
C TYR A 357 37.44 13.50 28.88
N SER A 358 36.81 13.19 27.76
CA SER A 358 36.84 11.85 27.15
C SER A 358 37.98 11.74 26.12
N THR A 359 38.04 12.68 25.19
CA THR A 359 39.10 12.76 24.17
C THR A 359 39.60 14.19 24.00
N ALA A 360 40.89 14.35 23.73
CA ALA A 360 41.53 15.65 23.47
C ALA A 360 42.47 15.55 22.27
N THR A 361 42.32 16.49 21.31
CA THR A 361 43.15 16.60 20.11
C THR A 361 43.99 17.86 20.20
N VAL A 362 45.31 17.70 20.26
CA VAL A 362 46.29 18.78 20.23
C VAL A 362 46.76 18.96 18.79
N THR A 363 46.52 20.15 18.23
CA THR A 363 46.99 20.51 16.88
C THR A 363 48.31 21.26 16.99
N LEU A 364 49.35 20.79 16.30
CA LEU A 364 50.66 21.42 16.33
C LEU A 364 50.65 22.72 15.51
N PRO A 365 51.02 23.87 16.09
CA PRO A 365 51.07 25.13 15.35
C PRO A 365 52.22 25.10 14.33
N GLN A 366 51.98 25.68 13.15
CA GLN A 366 52.99 25.77 12.08
C GLN A 366 54.05 26.84 12.33
N ASP A 367 53.77 27.76 13.25
CA ASP A 367 54.61 28.88 13.67
C ASP A 367 54.51 28.98 15.20
N ALA A 368 55.65 29.15 15.88
CA ALA A 368 55.75 29.23 17.33
C ALA A 368 54.96 30.40 17.95
N ARG A 369 54.63 31.42 17.14
CA ARG A 369 53.83 32.59 17.55
C ARG A 369 52.33 32.32 17.62
N ARG A 370 51.85 31.17 17.14
CA ARG A 370 50.42 30.83 17.15
C ARG A 370 50.07 30.04 18.41
N PRO A 371 48.92 30.33 19.05
CA PRO A 371 48.47 29.57 20.21
C PRO A 371 48.26 28.10 19.82
N VAL A 372 48.53 27.19 20.76
CA VAL A 372 48.23 25.77 20.63
C VAL A 372 46.72 25.60 20.77
N GLU A 373 46.08 25.04 19.75
CA GLU A 373 44.65 24.74 19.73
C GLU A 373 44.43 23.30 20.20
N ILE A 374 43.76 23.15 21.34
CA ILE A 374 43.36 21.88 21.93
C ILE A 374 41.84 21.76 21.81
N ARG A 375 41.38 20.78 21.03
CA ARG A 375 39.95 20.49 20.88
C ARG A 375 39.59 19.23 21.65
N TYR A 376 38.66 19.31 22.58
CA TYR A 376 38.32 18.19 23.46
C TYR A 376 36.81 17.98 23.57
N MET A 377 36.42 16.84 24.13
CA MET A 377 35.05 16.54 24.53
C MET A 377 35.01 16.31 26.04
N ASP A 378 33.95 16.76 26.69
CA ASP A 378 33.73 16.51 28.13
C ASP A 378 33.65 15.00 28.40
N ALA A 379 33.76 14.62 29.68
CA ALA A 379 33.67 13.21 30.09
C ALA A 379 32.31 12.59 29.73
N ASP A 380 31.22 13.36 29.85
CA ASP A 380 29.87 13.01 29.42
C ASP A 380 29.35 14.06 28.42
N PRO A 381 29.71 13.95 27.13
CA PRO A 381 29.36 14.94 26.13
C PRO A 381 27.90 14.80 25.70
N ALA A 382 27.23 15.94 25.45
CA ALA A 382 25.83 15.94 25.00
C ALA A 382 25.57 15.12 23.72
N HIS A 383 26.56 15.01 22.84
CA HIS A 383 26.59 14.12 21.67
C HIS A 383 28.02 13.98 21.12
N ASP A 384 28.22 13.09 20.15
CA ASP A 384 29.49 12.72 19.47
C ASP A 384 30.27 13.86 18.77
N ARG A 385 29.75 15.10 18.81
CA ARG A 385 30.33 16.30 18.21
C ARG A 385 30.21 17.55 19.08
N ALA A 386 29.93 17.39 20.37
CA ALA A 386 29.90 18.47 21.34
C ALA A 386 31.34 18.89 21.73
N PHE A 387 32.10 19.38 20.75
CA PHE A 387 33.51 19.74 20.96
C PHE A 387 33.65 21.10 21.64
N ASN A 388 34.55 21.13 22.62
CA ASN A 388 35.09 22.30 23.26
C ASN A 388 36.43 22.67 22.59
N THR A 389 36.76 23.96 22.53
CA THR A 389 38.03 24.44 21.95
C THR A 389 38.75 25.33 22.95
N LEU A 390 39.99 24.98 23.27
CA LEU A 390 40.88 25.74 24.14
C LEU A 390 42.10 26.19 23.33
N SER A 391 42.37 27.48 23.28
CA SER A 391 43.57 28.06 22.69
C SER A 391 44.48 28.56 23.80
N VAL A 392 45.69 28.01 23.88
CA VAL A 392 46.67 28.36 24.91
C VAL A 392 47.91 28.96 24.26
N ASP A 393 48.38 30.08 24.79
CA ASP A 393 49.66 30.65 24.38
C ASP A 393 50.81 29.73 24.80
N ALA A 394 51.61 29.27 23.82
CA ALA A 394 52.64 28.25 24.01
C ALA A 394 53.86 28.73 24.81
N LEU A 395 54.00 30.04 25.03
CA LEU A 395 55.15 30.63 25.73
C LEU A 395 54.78 30.99 27.18
N THR A 396 53.53 31.41 27.41
CA THR A 396 53.07 31.90 28.71
C THR A 396 52.13 30.96 29.45
N GLY A 397 51.52 29.99 28.76
CA GLY A 397 50.50 29.11 29.33
C GLY A 397 49.16 29.79 29.62
N LYS A 398 49.02 31.09 29.27
CA LYS A 398 47.77 31.82 29.43
C LYS A 398 46.73 31.30 28.43
N VAL A 399 45.54 30.99 28.93
CA VAL A 399 44.39 30.65 28.09
C VAL A 399 43.96 31.89 27.31
N ALA A 400 44.16 31.86 25.99
CA ALA A 400 43.77 32.94 25.09
C ALA A 400 42.28 32.88 24.74
N ARG A 401 41.70 31.67 24.64
CA ARG A 401 40.29 31.44 24.31
C ARG A 401 39.85 30.08 24.83
N HIS A 402 38.71 30.00 25.53
CA HIS A 402 38.07 28.75 25.93
C HIS A 402 36.60 28.77 25.52
N GLU A 403 36.25 27.98 24.51
CA GLU A 403 34.90 27.87 24.01
C GLU A 403 34.33 26.51 24.38
N ARG A 404 33.39 26.51 25.32
CA ARG A 404 32.68 25.29 25.71
C ARG A 404 31.38 25.18 24.94
N TYR A 405 31.01 23.97 24.57
CA TYR A 405 29.76 23.66 23.89
C TYR A 405 28.54 24.08 24.73
N ILE A 406 28.59 23.85 26.05
CA ILE A 406 27.49 24.20 26.95
C ILE A 406 27.27 25.71 27.05
N ASP A 407 28.31 26.52 26.83
CA ASP A 407 28.25 27.98 26.92
C ASP A 407 27.86 28.64 25.60
N LYS A 408 27.76 27.86 24.51
CA LYS A 408 27.32 28.37 23.21
C LYS A 408 25.86 28.80 23.21
N ASP A 409 25.57 29.82 22.42
CA ASP A 409 24.22 30.25 22.14
C ASP A 409 23.41 29.15 21.42
N LEU A 410 22.09 29.27 21.47
CA LEU A 410 21.18 28.29 20.86
C LEU A 410 21.44 28.10 19.35
N GLY A 411 21.75 29.18 18.64
CA GLY A 411 22.10 29.14 17.21
C GLY A 411 23.36 28.32 16.96
N ASP A 412 24.42 28.55 17.73
CA ASP A 412 25.70 27.83 17.61
C ASP A 412 25.57 26.35 18.00
N LYS A 413 24.79 26.04 19.04
CA LYS A 413 24.44 24.66 19.41
C LYS A 413 23.68 23.96 18.30
N PHE A 414 22.70 24.63 17.70
CA PHE A 414 21.97 24.09 16.55
C PHE A 414 22.91 23.80 15.38
N MET A 415 23.75 24.77 14.98
CA MET A 415 24.67 24.62 13.84
C MET A 415 25.72 23.51 14.06
N SER A 416 26.17 23.31 15.29
CA SER A 416 27.10 22.22 15.63
C SER A 416 26.42 20.85 15.77
N SER A 417 25.11 20.83 16.01
CA SER A 417 24.29 19.61 16.14
C SER A 417 23.72 19.07 14.81
N ILE A 418 23.92 19.75 13.68
CA ILE A 418 23.34 19.34 12.37
C ILE A 418 23.75 17.90 11.98
N PHE A 419 25.01 17.51 12.17
CA PHE A 419 25.45 16.13 11.88
C PHE A 419 24.85 15.08 12.83
N PRO A 420 24.90 15.26 14.16
CA PRO A 420 24.22 14.37 15.10
C PRO A 420 22.71 14.23 14.84
N LEU A 421 22.04 15.34 14.48
CA LEU A 421 20.63 15.33 14.13
C LEU A 421 20.35 14.59 12.82
N HIS A 422 21.24 14.70 11.84
CA HIS A 422 21.12 13.99 10.56
C HIS A 422 21.33 12.47 10.70
N SER A 423 22.30 12.06 11.52
CA SER A 423 22.65 10.65 11.72
C SER A 423 21.77 9.95 12.78
N GLY A 424 21.05 10.72 13.59
CA GLY A 424 20.29 10.21 14.73
C GLY A 424 21.14 10.00 15.99
N SER A 425 22.47 10.21 15.94
CA SER A 425 23.37 10.04 17.10
C SER A 425 23.10 11.05 18.21
N PHE A 426 22.42 12.17 17.91
CA PHE A 426 21.94 13.11 18.92
C PHE A 426 21.03 12.46 19.97
N PHE A 427 20.24 11.45 19.59
CA PHE A 427 19.34 10.73 20.51
C PHE A 427 19.94 9.41 21.01
N GLY A 428 21.26 9.24 20.87
CA GLY A 428 21.96 8.00 21.21
C GLY A 428 21.56 6.80 20.35
N LEU A 429 21.82 5.60 20.88
CA LEU A 429 21.61 4.33 20.17
C LEU A 429 20.17 4.11 19.67
N PRO A 430 19.10 4.41 20.44
CA PRO A 430 17.73 4.30 19.94
C PRO A 430 17.45 5.21 18.74
N GLY A 431 18.04 6.41 18.74
CA GLY A 431 17.97 7.35 17.61
C GLY A 431 18.61 6.80 16.36
N VAL A 432 19.84 6.29 16.47
CA VAL A 432 20.57 5.66 15.37
C VAL A 432 19.78 4.49 14.78
N LEU A 433 19.20 3.64 15.63
CA LEU A 433 18.38 2.51 15.17
C LEU A 433 17.12 2.98 14.44
N ALA A 434 16.40 3.96 14.99
CA ALA A 434 15.20 4.52 14.37
C ALA A 434 15.51 5.16 13.00
N TYR A 435 16.63 5.88 12.91
CA TYR A 435 17.09 6.52 11.67
C TYR A 435 17.54 5.49 10.65
N MET A 436 18.20 4.40 11.07
CA MET A 436 18.54 3.28 10.19
C MET A 436 17.28 2.65 9.60
N ILE A 437 16.27 2.34 10.43
CA ILE A 437 15.00 1.77 9.97
C ILE A 437 14.30 2.73 9.00
N ALA A 438 14.25 4.02 9.33
CA ALA A 438 13.71 5.04 8.43
C ALA A 438 14.47 5.05 7.10
N SER A 439 15.79 5.10 7.12
CA SER A 439 16.64 5.13 5.92
C SER A 439 16.45 3.88 5.04
N LEU A 440 16.42 2.69 5.64
CA LEU A 440 16.19 1.41 4.96
C LEU A 440 14.75 1.21 4.49
N SER A 441 13.79 1.98 5.01
CA SER A 441 12.42 1.97 4.51
C SER A 441 12.28 2.73 3.18
N MET A 442 13.21 3.64 2.84
CA MET A 442 13.12 4.48 1.64
C MET A 442 13.01 3.68 0.32
N PRO A 443 13.78 2.59 0.10
CA PRO A 443 13.56 1.69 -1.03
C PRO A 443 12.13 1.12 -1.12
N VAL A 444 11.49 0.83 0.01
CA VAL A 444 10.10 0.33 0.04
C VAL A 444 9.14 1.38 -0.52
N PHE A 445 9.30 2.66 -0.19
CA PHE A 445 8.48 3.75 -0.75
C PHE A 445 8.67 3.90 -2.26
N ALA A 446 9.92 3.80 -2.74
CA ALA A 446 10.21 3.85 -4.17
C ALA A 446 9.55 2.68 -4.92
N VAL A 447 9.70 1.45 -4.41
CA VAL A 447 9.12 0.24 -5.00
C VAL A 447 7.60 0.30 -4.99
N THR A 448 6.99 0.58 -3.84
CA THR A 448 5.52 0.67 -3.72
C THR A 448 4.93 1.77 -4.59
N GLY A 449 5.58 2.94 -4.69
CA GLY A 449 5.22 4.03 -5.60
C GLY A 449 5.27 3.60 -7.08
N TRP A 450 6.35 2.94 -7.50
CA TRP A 450 6.50 2.41 -8.85
C TRP A 450 5.51 1.29 -9.17
N MET A 451 5.26 0.35 -8.26
CA MET A 451 4.29 -0.72 -8.45
C MET A 451 2.88 -0.16 -8.65
N MET A 452 2.45 0.81 -7.83
CA MET A 452 1.16 1.48 -8.00
C MET A 452 1.07 2.25 -9.33
N TYR A 453 2.16 2.87 -9.78
CA TYR A 453 2.23 3.55 -11.08
C TYR A 453 2.17 2.57 -12.27
N LEU A 454 2.93 1.47 -12.22
CA LEU A 454 2.97 0.45 -13.27
C LEU A 454 1.63 -0.27 -13.40
N ASP A 455 0.97 -0.58 -12.28
CA ASP A 455 -0.40 -1.10 -12.27
C ASP A 455 -1.36 -0.14 -12.98
N ARG A 456 -1.28 1.17 -12.68
CA ARG A 456 -2.06 2.20 -13.37
C ARG A 456 -1.76 2.27 -14.87
N ARG A 457 -0.49 2.17 -15.27
CA ARG A 457 -0.06 2.18 -16.69
C ARG A 457 -0.52 0.94 -17.44
N ARG A 458 -0.40 -0.26 -16.85
CA ARG A 458 -0.89 -1.52 -17.45
C ARG A 458 -2.39 -1.44 -17.72
N LYS A 459 -3.15 -0.97 -16.73
CA LYS A 459 -4.61 -0.76 -16.84
C LYS A 459 -4.98 0.33 -17.85
N LYS A 460 -4.22 1.44 -17.92
CA LYS A 460 -4.41 2.49 -18.93
C LYS A 460 -4.06 2.02 -20.35
N ARG A 461 -3.05 1.17 -20.52
CA ARG A 461 -2.70 0.57 -21.82
C ARG A 461 -3.77 -0.41 -22.28
N ALA A 462 -4.28 -1.25 -21.38
CA ALA A 462 -5.44 -2.10 -21.66
C ALA A 462 -6.69 -1.28 -22.04
N ALA A 463 -6.93 -0.16 -21.34
CA ALA A 463 -8.03 0.76 -21.68
C ALA A 463 -7.82 1.48 -23.04
N ASN A 464 -6.59 1.83 -23.40
CA ASN A 464 -6.27 2.48 -24.67
C ASN A 464 -6.23 1.50 -25.86
N ALA A 465 -5.86 0.24 -25.63
CA ALA A 465 -5.95 -0.84 -26.63
C ALA A 465 -7.43 -1.13 -26.98
N ALA A 466 -8.27 -1.27 -25.95
CA ALA A 466 -9.72 -1.36 -26.09
C ALA A 466 -10.36 -0.11 -26.73
N ARG A 467 -9.71 1.07 -26.67
CA ARG A 467 -10.16 2.29 -27.38
C ARG A 467 -9.90 2.24 -28.88
N ARG A 468 -8.78 1.65 -29.33
CA ARG A 468 -8.44 1.57 -30.75
C ARG A 468 -9.30 0.55 -31.50
N SER A 469 -9.71 -0.54 -30.83
CA SER A 469 -10.62 -1.53 -31.42
C SER A 469 -12.06 -1.02 -31.62
N LEU A 470 -12.45 0.08 -30.96
CA LEU A 470 -13.82 0.63 -31.01
C LEU A 470 -14.00 1.75 -32.05
N GLY A 471 -12.93 2.26 -32.66
CA GLY A 471 -13.03 3.17 -33.81
C GLY A 471 -13.53 2.49 -35.10
N GLN A 472 -13.53 1.15 -35.14
CA GLN A 472 -13.85 0.37 -36.34
C GLN A 472 -15.28 -0.20 -36.36
N SER A 473 -16.04 -0.14 -35.26
CA SER A 473 -17.37 -0.79 -35.15
C SER A 473 -18.56 0.16 -35.37
N SER A 474 -18.33 1.33 -35.96
CA SER A 474 -19.38 2.33 -36.23
C SER A 474 -20.20 2.05 -37.50
N ALA A 475 -19.88 0.99 -38.25
CA ALA A 475 -20.43 0.73 -39.59
C ALA A 475 -21.59 -0.30 -39.63
N ALA A 476 -22.03 -0.85 -38.50
CA ALA A 476 -23.05 -1.93 -38.46
C ALA A 476 -24.33 -1.47 -37.74
N ARG A 477 -24.91 -0.34 -38.17
CA ARG A 477 -25.96 0.38 -37.43
C ARG A 477 -27.21 0.71 -38.27
N GLU A 478 -27.56 -0.16 -39.22
CA GLU A 478 -28.76 -0.01 -40.06
C GLU A 478 -29.60 -1.30 -40.00
N SER A 479 -30.45 -1.43 -38.99
CA SER A 479 -31.75 -2.14 -39.02
C SER A 479 -32.22 -2.44 -37.60
N LEU A 480 -33.39 -1.90 -37.22
CA LEU A 480 -34.32 -2.21 -36.11
C LEU A 480 -34.82 -0.89 -35.49
N GLU A 481 -36.01 -0.47 -35.91
CA GLU A 481 -36.74 0.70 -35.41
C GLU A 481 -37.80 0.26 -34.35
N ASP A 482 -38.11 1.18 -33.43
CA ASP A 482 -39.24 1.21 -32.47
C ASP A 482 -39.06 0.76 -31.00
N ALA A 483 -37.83 0.60 -30.48
CA ALA A 483 -37.61 0.58 -29.02
C ALA A 483 -36.51 1.58 -28.61
N GLU A 484 -36.83 2.57 -27.76
CA GLU A 484 -35.80 3.43 -27.19
C GLU A 484 -34.88 2.60 -26.27
N PRO A 485 -33.56 2.51 -26.56
CA PRO A 485 -32.65 1.65 -25.85
C PRO A 485 -32.35 2.18 -24.44
N VAL A 486 -32.26 1.27 -23.46
CA VAL A 486 -31.83 1.61 -22.09
C VAL A 486 -30.33 1.91 -22.10
N LEU A 487 -29.96 3.10 -21.64
CA LEU A 487 -28.56 3.48 -21.48
C LEU A 487 -27.97 2.84 -20.22
N VAL A 488 -26.97 1.98 -20.36
CA VAL A 488 -26.20 1.43 -19.24
C VAL A 488 -24.84 2.12 -19.19
N ALA A 489 -24.75 3.17 -18.38
CA ALA A 489 -23.57 3.99 -18.23
C ALA A 489 -22.66 3.47 -17.10
N TYR A 490 -21.35 3.51 -17.29
CA TYR A 490 -20.40 3.14 -16.23
C TYR A 490 -19.27 4.16 -16.06
N ALA A 491 -18.79 4.25 -14.82
CA ALA A 491 -17.54 4.90 -14.46
C ALA A 491 -16.74 3.94 -13.59
N SER A 492 -15.59 3.47 -14.07
CA SER A 492 -14.81 2.47 -13.33
C SER A 492 -13.32 2.62 -13.53
N GLN A 493 -12.60 2.82 -12.42
CA GLN A 493 -11.15 2.93 -12.44
C GLN A 493 -10.44 1.58 -12.62
N ALA A 494 -10.98 0.52 -12.02
CA ALA A 494 -10.37 -0.83 -12.00
C ALA A 494 -11.06 -1.84 -12.93
N GLY A 495 -12.15 -1.44 -13.60
CA GLY A 495 -12.89 -2.29 -14.55
C GLY A 495 -14.04 -3.10 -13.95
N ASN A 496 -14.15 -3.21 -12.62
CA ASN A 496 -15.25 -3.94 -11.97
C ASN A 496 -16.64 -3.35 -12.32
N GLY A 497 -16.78 -2.03 -12.23
CA GLY A 497 -18.03 -1.35 -12.61
C GLY A 497 -18.35 -1.49 -14.10
N ARG A 498 -17.32 -1.58 -14.95
CA ARG A 498 -17.50 -1.88 -16.38
C ARG A 498 -18.06 -3.30 -16.55
N GLN A 499 -17.51 -4.29 -15.87
CA GLN A 499 -17.99 -5.68 -15.94
C GLN A 499 -19.47 -5.77 -15.50
N ILE A 500 -19.82 -5.16 -14.38
CA ILE A 500 -21.20 -5.14 -13.86
C ILE A 500 -22.16 -4.45 -14.85
N ALA A 501 -21.74 -3.36 -15.50
CA ALA A 501 -22.53 -2.70 -16.52
C ALA A 501 -22.78 -3.59 -17.76
N TRP A 502 -21.76 -4.31 -18.23
CA TRP A 502 -21.92 -5.26 -19.33
C TRP A 502 -22.82 -6.45 -18.95
N GLN A 503 -22.70 -6.97 -17.73
CA GLN A 503 -23.60 -8.01 -17.20
C GLN A 503 -25.04 -7.51 -17.12
N THR A 504 -25.24 -6.28 -16.64
CA THR A 504 -26.56 -5.63 -16.55
C THR A 504 -27.19 -5.49 -17.93
N ALA A 505 -26.44 -5.00 -18.93
CA ALA A 505 -26.94 -4.91 -20.30
C ALA A 505 -27.22 -6.28 -20.94
N GLY A 506 -26.39 -7.29 -20.65
CA GLY A 506 -26.65 -8.67 -21.07
C GLY A 506 -27.97 -9.21 -20.52
N ALA A 507 -28.25 -8.96 -19.24
CA ALA A 507 -29.51 -9.36 -18.61
C ALA A 507 -30.72 -8.64 -19.22
N LEU A 508 -30.61 -7.34 -19.50
CA LEU A 508 -31.67 -6.58 -20.18
C LEU A 508 -31.94 -7.12 -21.59
N ARG A 509 -30.90 -7.36 -22.38
CA ARG A 509 -31.01 -7.90 -23.75
C ARG A 509 -31.60 -9.31 -23.76
N ALA A 510 -31.20 -10.15 -22.81
CA ALA A 510 -31.77 -11.49 -22.65
C ALA A 510 -33.28 -11.45 -22.35
N ALA A 511 -33.77 -10.37 -21.73
CA ALA A 511 -35.18 -10.13 -21.47
C ALA A 511 -35.89 -9.34 -22.59
N GLY A 512 -35.29 -9.25 -23.78
CA GLY A 512 -35.86 -8.56 -24.95
C GLY A 512 -35.79 -7.03 -24.88
N ILE A 513 -35.01 -6.46 -23.96
CA ILE A 513 -34.84 -5.01 -23.83
C ILE A 513 -33.54 -4.57 -24.50
N GLU A 514 -33.65 -3.66 -25.47
CA GLU A 514 -32.46 -3.05 -26.05
C GLU A 514 -31.70 -2.25 -24.99
N ALA A 515 -30.40 -2.53 -24.87
CA ALA A 515 -29.53 -1.84 -23.92
C ALA A 515 -28.22 -1.43 -24.59
N ILE A 516 -27.81 -0.17 -24.41
CA ILE A 516 -26.55 0.38 -24.92
C ILE A 516 -25.62 0.64 -23.75
N VAL A 517 -24.44 0.02 -23.76
CA VAL A 517 -23.42 0.25 -22.73
C VAL A 517 -22.51 1.40 -23.14
N CYS A 518 -22.38 2.43 -22.30
CA CYS A 518 -21.51 3.57 -22.56
C CYS A 518 -20.63 3.91 -21.36
N ALA A 519 -19.40 4.39 -21.61
CA ALA A 519 -18.58 4.96 -20.55
C ALA A 519 -19.05 6.39 -20.26
N LEU A 520 -19.11 6.79 -18.99
CA LEU A 520 -19.62 8.09 -18.59
C LEU A 520 -18.84 9.26 -19.24
N GLU A 521 -17.52 9.11 -19.47
CA GLU A 521 -16.71 10.11 -20.20
C GLU A 521 -17.22 10.45 -21.61
N LYS A 522 -17.88 9.51 -22.28
CA LYS A 522 -18.34 9.63 -23.67
C LYS A 522 -19.77 10.14 -23.78
N ILE A 523 -20.49 10.20 -22.67
CA ILE A 523 -21.86 10.71 -22.66
C ILE A 523 -21.78 12.24 -22.70
N GLU A 524 -22.39 12.82 -23.72
CA GLU A 524 -22.58 14.26 -23.77
C GLU A 524 -23.87 14.65 -23.05
N LEU A 525 -23.91 15.86 -22.48
CA LEU A 525 -25.07 16.30 -21.68
C LEU A 525 -26.37 16.30 -22.50
N HIS A 526 -26.30 16.72 -23.77
CA HIS A 526 -27.45 16.71 -24.68
C HIS A 526 -27.97 15.30 -24.97
N GLN A 527 -27.11 14.27 -24.92
CA GLN A 527 -27.52 12.88 -25.07
C GLN A 527 -28.29 12.43 -23.83
N LEU A 528 -27.85 12.87 -22.65
CA LEU A 528 -28.51 12.57 -21.39
C LEU A 528 -29.87 13.28 -21.26
N GLU A 529 -29.99 14.51 -21.75
CA GLU A 529 -31.26 15.26 -21.83
C GLU A 529 -32.32 14.54 -22.68
N ARG A 530 -31.89 13.84 -23.74
CA ARG A 530 -32.76 13.07 -24.63
C ARG A 530 -32.99 11.63 -24.17
N THR A 531 -32.27 11.17 -23.14
CA THR A 531 -32.38 9.79 -22.65
C THR A 531 -33.54 9.70 -21.67
N THR A 532 -34.48 8.80 -21.94
CA THR A 532 -35.63 8.56 -21.06
C THR A 532 -35.32 7.58 -19.92
N ARG A 533 -34.42 6.62 -20.14
CA ARG A 533 -34.10 5.55 -19.19
C ARG A 533 -32.60 5.25 -19.13
N ALA A 534 -32.01 5.32 -17.94
CA ALA A 534 -30.60 5.00 -17.74
C ALA A 534 -30.32 4.19 -16.46
N LEU A 535 -29.30 3.34 -16.52
CA LEU A 535 -28.70 2.65 -15.39
C LEU A 535 -27.24 3.06 -15.27
N PHE A 536 -26.82 3.45 -14.08
CA PHE A 536 -25.48 3.95 -13.82
C PHE A 536 -24.74 2.99 -12.89
N VAL A 537 -23.55 2.56 -13.29
CA VAL A 537 -22.63 1.79 -12.43
C VAL A 537 -21.39 2.64 -12.16
N ILE A 538 -21.36 3.28 -10.99
CA ILE A 538 -20.42 4.35 -10.68
C ILE A 538 -19.50 3.93 -9.55
N SER A 539 -18.22 3.75 -9.86
CA SER A 539 -17.18 3.55 -8.85
C SER A 539 -16.79 4.87 -8.20
N THR A 540 -16.29 4.81 -6.97
CA THR A 540 -15.67 5.95 -6.29
C THR A 540 -14.16 5.76 -6.21
N PHE A 541 -13.38 6.86 -6.32
CA PHE A 541 -11.93 6.81 -6.16
C PHE A 541 -11.43 7.66 -4.98
N GLY A 542 -10.40 7.15 -4.30
CA GLY A 542 -9.70 7.87 -3.23
C GLY A 542 -10.65 8.31 -2.12
N ALA A 543 -10.68 9.61 -1.85
CA ALA A 543 -11.47 10.21 -0.77
C ALA A 543 -12.92 10.57 -1.18
N GLY A 544 -13.54 9.85 -2.11
CA GLY A 544 -14.89 10.16 -2.59
C GLY A 544 -14.97 10.82 -3.97
N GLU A 545 -13.87 10.82 -4.73
CA GLU A 545 -13.78 11.53 -6.02
C GLU A 545 -14.31 10.70 -7.20
N PRO A 546 -14.70 11.35 -8.31
CA PRO A 546 -14.96 10.65 -9.57
C PRO A 546 -13.74 9.85 -10.04
N PRO A 547 -13.96 8.63 -10.55
CA PRO A 547 -12.99 7.91 -11.35
C PRO A 547 -12.42 8.75 -12.49
N ASP A 548 -11.22 8.41 -12.96
CA ASP A 548 -10.54 9.15 -14.04
C ASP A 548 -11.42 9.27 -15.31
N ASP A 549 -12.20 8.24 -15.62
CA ASP A 549 -13.14 8.15 -16.76
C ASP A 549 -14.50 8.84 -16.50
N ALA A 550 -14.70 9.46 -15.33
CA ALA A 550 -15.85 10.30 -15.02
C ALA A 550 -15.49 11.76 -14.76
N ARG A 551 -14.21 12.08 -14.50
CA ARG A 551 -13.76 13.44 -14.14
C ARG A 551 -14.11 14.50 -15.19
N VAL A 552 -13.96 14.16 -16.46
CA VAL A 552 -14.22 15.10 -17.57
C VAL A 552 -15.72 15.31 -17.76
N PHE A 553 -16.53 14.27 -17.57
CA PHE A 553 -17.99 14.39 -17.51
C PHE A 553 -18.40 15.27 -16.32
N ALA A 554 -17.90 14.98 -15.12
CA ALA A 554 -18.25 15.71 -13.91
C ALA A 554 -17.95 17.21 -14.02
N LYS A 555 -16.79 17.59 -14.58
CA LYS A 555 -16.45 19.00 -14.81
C LYS A 555 -17.37 19.69 -15.80
N ARG A 556 -17.68 19.05 -16.94
CA ARG A 556 -18.45 19.65 -18.04
C ARG A 556 -19.96 19.64 -17.78
N ALA A 557 -20.50 18.49 -17.40
CA ALA A 557 -21.93 18.25 -17.31
C ALA A 557 -22.51 18.65 -15.95
N MET A 558 -21.84 18.33 -14.84
CA MET A 558 -22.43 18.53 -13.51
C MET A 558 -22.54 20.00 -13.08
N HIS A 559 -21.87 20.91 -13.81
CA HIS A 559 -21.91 22.35 -13.57
C HIS A 559 -22.79 23.14 -14.58
N SER A 560 -23.20 22.53 -15.69
CA SER A 560 -24.11 23.14 -16.68
C SER A 560 -25.51 23.28 -16.10
N PRO A 561 -26.35 24.30 -16.38
CA PRO A 561 -27.70 24.43 -15.83
C PRO A 561 -28.79 23.51 -16.45
N SER A 562 -28.43 22.57 -17.32
CA SER A 562 -29.38 21.70 -18.04
C SER A 562 -30.35 20.92 -17.15
N SER A 563 -31.59 20.77 -17.64
CA SER A 563 -32.66 19.95 -17.05
C SER A 563 -32.59 18.50 -17.54
N LEU A 564 -32.79 17.54 -16.64
CA LEU A 564 -32.87 16.11 -16.91
C LEU A 564 -34.26 15.55 -16.53
N ALA A 565 -35.30 16.37 -16.61
CA ALA A 565 -36.66 16.03 -16.17
C ALA A 565 -37.27 14.80 -16.88
N SER A 566 -36.82 14.51 -18.10
CA SER A 566 -37.21 13.35 -18.92
C SER A 566 -36.54 12.04 -18.46
N LEU A 567 -35.46 12.10 -17.68
CA LEU A 567 -34.63 10.97 -17.35
C LEU A 567 -35.16 10.21 -16.13
N ARG A 568 -35.36 8.91 -16.28
CA ARG A 568 -35.58 7.97 -15.18
C ARG A 568 -34.34 7.11 -14.98
N PHE A 569 -33.79 7.08 -13.77
CA PHE A 569 -32.48 6.45 -13.54
C PHE A 569 -32.43 5.46 -12.37
N GLY A 570 -31.57 4.45 -12.49
CA GLY A 570 -31.14 3.60 -11.37
C GLY A 570 -29.62 3.69 -11.20
N LEU A 571 -29.13 3.71 -9.96
CA LEU A 571 -27.71 3.88 -9.67
C LEU A 571 -27.18 2.77 -8.75
N LEU A 572 -26.10 2.12 -9.20
CA LEU A 572 -25.26 1.24 -8.41
C LEU A 572 -23.95 1.97 -8.09
N ALA A 573 -23.79 2.39 -6.85
CA ALA A 573 -22.60 3.05 -6.37
C ALA A 573 -21.63 2.03 -5.78
N LEU A 574 -20.43 1.90 -6.37
CA LEU A 574 -19.40 0.99 -5.91
C LEU A 574 -18.39 1.75 -5.05
N GLY A 575 -18.17 1.27 -3.84
CA GLY A 575 -17.25 1.85 -2.89
C GLY A 575 -16.66 0.81 -1.94
N ASP A 576 -15.97 1.30 -0.94
CA ASP A 576 -15.38 0.49 0.13
C ASP A 576 -15.55 1.30 1.42
N SER A 577 -16.21 0.71 2.41
CA SER A 577 -16.57 1.34 3.68
C SER A 577 -15.36 1.68 4.55
N HIS A 578 -14.18 1.13 4.24
CA HIS A 578 -12.92 1.52 4.86
C HIS A 578 -12.48 2.94 4.45
N PHE A 579 -13.00 3.47 3.35
CA PHE A 579 -12.81 4.87 2.96
C PHE A 579 -13.91 5.73 3.55
N GLU A 580 -13.52 6.91 4.05
CA GLU A 580 -14.42 7.81 4.79
C GLU A 580 -15.68 8.20 4.00
N ASN A 581 -15.53 8.47 2.70
CA ASN A 581 -16.62 8.78 1.80
C ASN A 581 -17.04 7.51 1.06
N PHE A 582 -17.65 6.59 1.80
CA PHE A 582 -18.21 5.36 1.26
C PHE A 582 -19.15 5.68 0.08
N CYS A 583 -18.83 5.15 -1.11
CA CYS A 583 -19.52 5.45 -2.38
C CYS A 583 -19.63 6.95 -2.72
N GLY A 584 -18.73 7.80 -2.23
CA GLY A 584 -18.86 9.26 -2.24
C GLY A 584 -19.18 9.88 -3.60
N PHE A 585 -18.54 9.46 -4.70
CA PHE A 585 -18.87 10.03 -6.01
C PHE A 585 -20.25 9.56 -6.50
N GLY A 586 -20.62 8.31 -6.24
CA GLY A 586 -21.96 7.81 -6.53
C GLY A 586 -23.03 8.63 -5.81
N VAL A 587 -22.83 8.96 -4.53
CA VAL A 587 -23.76 9.80 -3.75
C VAL A 587 -23.87 11.21 -4.34
N VAL A 588 -22.74 11.83 -4.71
CA VAL A 588 -22.76 13.18 -5.34
C VAL A 588 -23.44 13.15 -6.71
N PHE A 589 -23.22 12.08 -7.47
CA PHE A 589 -23.81 11.89 -8.79
C PHE A 589 -25.33 11.66 -8.72
N ASP A 590 -25.78 10.86 -7.77
CA ASP A 590 -27.20 10.64 -7.44
C ASP A 590 -27.91 11.97 -7.14
N GLN A 591 -27.35 12.74 -6.20
CA GLN A 591 -27.91 14.03 -5.81
C GLN A 591 -27.94 15.00 -6.99
N TRP A 592 -26.90 15.02 -7.81
CA TRP A 592 -26.86 15.86 -9.00
C TRP A 592 -27.98 15.51 -9.99
N LEU A 593 -28.23 14.22 -10.27
CA LEU A 593 -29.32 13.81 -11.16
C LEU A 593 -30.68 14.30 -10.64
N LYS A 594 -30.92 14.14 -9.33
CA LYS A 594 -32.15 14.59 -8.65
C LYS A 594 -32.33 16.10 -8.70
N ASP A 595 -31.26 16.85 -8.42
CA ASP A 595 -31.27 18.31 -8.46
C ASP A 595 -31.59 18.85 -9.87
N ARG A 596 -31.44 18.03 -10.93
CA ARG A 596 -31.81 18.34 -12.32
C ARG A 596 -33.16 17.81 -12.75
N GLY A 597 -33.96 17.30 -11.82
CA GLY A 597 -35.32 16.82 -12.09
C GLY A 597 -35.38 15.39 -12.61
N ALA A 598 -34.26 14.66 -12.68
CA ALA A 598 -34.31 13.24 -13.01
C ALA A 598 -35.03 12.46 -11.91
N THR A 599 -35.84 11.49 -12.30
CA THR A 599 -36.63 10.68 -11.38
C THR A 599 -35.93 9.35 -11.11
N GLU A 600 -35.76 8.98 -9.85
CA GLU A 600 -35.25 7.65 -9.50
C GLU A 600 -36.24 6.56 -9.92
N LEU A 601 -35.74 5.50 -10.56
CA LEU A 601 -36.45 4.25 -10.77
C LEU A 601 -36.54 3.44 -9.46
N PHE A 602 -35.49 3.51 -8.65
CA PHE A 602 -35.37 2.87 -7.35
C PHE A 602 -34.22 3.53 -6.55
N PRO A 603 -34.20 3.40 -5.20
CA PRO A 603 -33.16 4.00 -4.38
C PRO A 603 -31.75 3.55 -4.78
N THR A 604 -30.80 4.48 -4.78
CA THR A 604 -29.38 4.18 -5.02
C THR A 604 -28.88 3.04 -4.14
N ILE A 605 -28.25 2.05 -4.76
CA ILE A 605 -27.68 0.88 -4.07
C ILE A 605 -26.18 1.11 -3.88
N MET A 606 -25.75 1.12 -2.63
CA MET A 606 -24.34 1.23 -2.26
C MET A 606 -23.76 -0.16 -2.06
N VAL A 607 -22.67 -0.47 -2.76
CA VAL A 607 -21.95 -1.75 -2.69
C VAL A 607 -20.65 -1.56 -1.94
N ASP A 608 -20.47 -2.34 -0.88
CA ASP A 608 -19.23 -2.36 -0.10
C ASP A 608 -18.31 -3.48 -0.59
N ASN A 609 -17.18 -3.12 -1.22
CA ASN A 609 -16.14 -4.04 -1.67
C ASN A 609 -16.67 -5.28 -2.43
N GLY A 610 -17.68 -5.09 -3.28
CA GLY A 610 -18.28 -6.18 -4.06
C GLY A 610 -19.27 -7.05 -3.28
N ASP A 611 -19.86 -6.55 -2.19
CA ASP A 611 -20.90 -7.19 -1.39
C ASP A 611 -21.95 -7.92 -2.27
N PRO A 612 -22.02 -9.27 -2.19
CA PRO A 612 -22.98 -10.06 -2.93
C PRO A 612 -24.44 -9.68 -2.65
N ALA A 613 -24.78 -9.26 -1.42
CA ALA A 613 -26.15 -8.89 -1.07
C ALA A 613 -26.58 -7.58 -1.75
N ALA A 614 -25.69 -6.59 -1.84
CA ALA A 614 -25.93 -5.37 -2.61
C ALA A 614 -26.06 -5.66 -4.13
N LEU A 615 -25.25 -6.56 -4.68
CA LEU A 615 -25.37 -6.97 -6.09
C LEU A 615 -26.68 -7.74 -6.37
N ALA A 616 -27.12 -8.59 -5.45
CA ALA A 616 -28.42 -9.25 -5.55
C ALA A 616 -29.58 -8.24 -5.49
N ARG A 617 -29.50 -7.22 -4.62
CA ARG A 617 -30.47 -6.11 -4.59
C ARG A 617 -30.49 -5.34 -5.91
N TRP A 618 -29.34 -5.08 -6.52
CA TRP A 618 -29.25 -4.45 -7.84
C TRP A 618 -29.99 -5.25 -8.91
N GLN A 619 -29.72 -6.56 -8.97
CA GLN A 619 -30.40 -7.46 -9.89
C GLN A 619 -31.92 -7.48 -9.66
N LYS A 620 -32.38 -7.43 -8.40
CA LYS A 620 -33.81 -7.35 -8.06
C LYS A 620 -34.47 -6.05 -8.54
N GLN A 621 -33.75 -4.94 -8.55
CA GLN A 621 -34.31 -3.66 -9.00
C GLN A 621 -34.42 -3.55 -10.54
N LEU A 622 -33.70 -4.38 -11.31
CA LEU A 622 -33.83 -4.43 -12.77
C LEU A 622 -35.22 -4.89 -13.25
N THR A 623 -36.01 -5.49 -12.35
CA THR A 623 -37.40 -5.92 -12.61
C THR A 623 -38.34 -4.76 -12.96
N VAL A 624 -37.97 -3.52 -12.62
CA VAL A 624 -38.73 -2.31 -12.99
C VAL A 624 -38.78 -2.10 -14.52
N PHE A 625 -37.87 -2.72 -15.29
CA PHE A 625 -37.81 -2.54 -16.74
C PHE A 625 -38.73 -3.46 -17.52
N ASN A 626 -38.95 -4.65 -16.98
CA ASN A 626 -39.88 -5.65 -17.50
C ASN A 626 -40.18 -6.59 -16.32
N ALA A 627 -41.45 -6.78 -15.98
CA ALA A 627 -41.85 -7.72 -14.94
C ALA A 627 -41.36 -9.15 -15.26
N GLY A 628 -41.09 -9.47 -16.54
CA GLY A 628 -40.42 -10.68 -17.01
C GLY A 628 -38.93 -10.78 -16.66
N ILE A 629 -38.21 -9.68 -16.42
CA ILE A 629 -36.90 -9.70 -15.73
C ILE A 629 -37.12 -10.18 -14.29
N GLY A 630 -38.23 -9.77 -13.68
CA GLY A 630 -38.72 -10.29 -12.40
C GLY A 630 -39.16 -11.76 -12.48
N ASN A 631 -39.94 -12.14 -13.47
CA ASN A 631 -40.51 -13.49 -13.53
C ASN A 631 -39.52 -14.53 -14.06
N SER A 632 -38.46 -14.11 -14.77
CA SER A 632 -37.36 -14.99 -15.21
C SER A 632 -36.15 -15.03 -14.27
N LEU A 633 -36.00 -14.06 -13.35
CA LEU A 633 -34.96 -14.08 -12.30
C LEU A 633 -35.52 -14.29 -10.88
N TRP A 634 -36.83 -14.12 -10.63
CA TRP A 634 -37.41 -13.93 -9.29
C TRP A 634 -38.81 -14.53 -9.06
N ASN A 635 -39.22 -15.56 -9.79
CA ASN A 635 -39.81 -16.68 -9.05
C ASN A 635 -38.61 -17.51 -8.63
N GLU A 636 -37.98 -17.19 -7.49
CA GLU A 636 -37.12 -18.20 -6.88
C GLU A 636 -38.05 -19.39 -6.62
N PRO A 637 -37.84 -20.56 -7.26
CA PRO A 637 -38.75 -21.67 -7.05
C PRO A 637 -38.83 -21.98 -5.56
N ALA A 638 -39.93 -22.55 -5.06
CA ALA A 638 -39.90 -23.03 -3.69
C ALA A 638 -38.78 -24.08 -3.55
N PHE A 639 -38.22 -24.25 -2.35
CA PHE A 639 -37.48 -25.47 -2.09
C PHE A 639 -38.47 -26.63 -2.20
N GLU A 640 -38.14 -27.59 -3.05
CA GLU A 640 -38.90 -28.81 -3.20
C GLU A 640 -38.11 -29.97 -2.59
N ASP A 641 -38.81 -31.05 -2.24
CA ASP A 641 -38.21 -32.20 -1.58
C ASP A 641 -37.76 -33.25 -2.60
N TRP A 642 -36.49 -33.20 -2.97
CA TRP A 642 -35.86 -34.11 -3.92
C TRP A 642 -35.33 -35.35 -3.23
N ARG A 643 -35.59 -36.54 -3.77
CA ARG A 643 -35.19 -37.79 -3.10
C ARG A 643 -33.78 -38.20 -3.48
N LEU A 644 -32.87 -38.34 -2.51
CA LEU A 644 -31.52 -38.86 -2.76
C LEU A 644 -31.58 -40.34 -3.11
N VAL A 645 -31.29 -40.71 -4.36
CA VAL A 645 -31.46 -42.10 -4.83
C VAL A 645 -30.15 -42.80 -5.16
N HIS A 646 -29.09 -42.04 -5.48
CA HIS A 646 -27.80 -42.62 -5.76
C HIS A 646 -26.66 -41.77 -5.18
N ARG A 647 -25.63 -42.44 -4.67
CA ARG A 647 -24.40 -41.81 -4.18
C ARG A 647 -23.23 -42.78 -4.35
N THR A 648 -22.29 -42.44 -5.24
CA THR A 648 -21.14 -43.27 -5.56
C THR A 648 -19.85 -42.45 -5.59
N VAL A 649 -18.76 -42.99 -5.06
CA VAL A 649 -17.44 -42.35 -5.11
C VAL A 649 -16.87 -42.48 -6.51
N LEU A 650 -16.53 -41.35 -7.14
CA LEU A 650 -15.96 -41.28 -8.49
C LEU A 650 -14.44 -41.53 -8.53
N ASN A 651 -13.73 -41.31 -7.43
CA ASN A 651 -12.27 -41.45 -7.36
C ASN A 651 -11.77 -42.29 -6.18
N PRO A 652 -12.14 -43.57 -6.10
CA PRO A 652 -11.59 -44.46 -5.08
C PRO A 652 -10.07 -44.52 -5.19
N GLY A 653 -9.37 -44.34 -4.07
CA GLY A 653 -7.90 -44.38 -4.00
C GLY A 653 -7.18 -43.08 -4.40
N SER A 654 -7.90 -42.01 -4.73
CA SER A 654 -7.26 -40.71 -4.99
C SER A 654 -6.53 -40.18 -3.76
N VAL A 655 -5.41 -39.49 -4.00
CA VAL A 655 -4.69 -38.71 -2.99
C VAL A 655 -5.42 -37.40 -2.62
N GLY A 656 -6.50 -37.08 -3.33
CA GLY A 656 -7.39 -35.98 -3.07
C GLY A 656 -8.54 -36.31 -2.11
N GLY A 657 -9.39 -35.31 -1.86
CA GLY A 657 -10.67 -35.55 -1.20
C GLY A 657 -11.59 -36.41 -2.07
N ALA A 658 -12.32 -37.33 -1.44
CA ALA A 658 -13.31 -38.16 -2.10
C ALA A 658 -14.35 -37.28 -2.83
N THR A 659 -14.59 -37.60 -4.09
CA THR A 659 -15.53 -36.90 -4.97
C THR A 659 -16.65 -37.86 -5.33
N PHE A 660 -17.89 -37.42 -5.20
CA PHE A 660 -19.08 -38.25 -5.31
C PHE A 660 -19.92 -37.84 -6.49
N HIS A 661 -20.45 -38.83 -7.19
CA HIS A 661 -21.64 -38.68 -8.02
C HIS A 661 -22.87 -38.84 -7.16
N ILE A 662 -23.80 -37.91 -7.27
CA ILE A 662 -25.06 -37.90 -6.51
C ILE A 662 -26.20 -37.76 -7.49
N GLU A 663 -27.23 -38.60 -7.37
CA GLU A 663 -28.47 -38.49 -8.13
C GLU A 663 -29.66 -38.24 -7.22
N LEU A 664 -30.51 -37.32 -7.65
CA LEU A 664 -31.70 -36.86 -6.93
C LEU A 664 -32.90 -36.98 -7.86
N ASP A 665 -33.91 -37.74 -7.42
CA ASP A 665 -35.19 -37.88 -8.12
C ASP A 665 -36.03 -36.63 -7.89
N ALA A 666 -36.63 -36.16 -8.97
CA ALA A 666 -37.53 -35.02 -8.96
C ALA A 666 -38.83 -35.36 -8.21
N PRO A 667 -39.37 -34.43 -7.41
CA PRO A 667 -40.63 -34.64 -6.69
C PRO A 667 -41.84 -34.72 -7.63
N SER A 668 -41.74 -34.14 -8.83
CA SER A 668 -42.77 -34.19 -9.87
C SER A 668 -42.15 -34.03 -11.26
N ALA A 669 -42.91 -34.36 -12.31
CA ALA A 669 -42.49 -34.09 -13.69
C ALA A 669 -42.30 -32.60 -13.98
N ALA A 670 -43.06 -31.72 -13.31
CA ALA A 670 -42.92 -30.27 -13.45
C ALA A 670 -41.61 -29.74 -12.86
N ALA A 671 -41.01 -30.46 -11.90
CA ALA A 671 -39.71 -30.12 -11.32
C ALA A 671 -38.53 -30.43 -12.26
N LEU A 672 -38.77 -31.10 -13.40
CA LEU A 672 -37.79 -31.34 -14.45
C LEU A 672 -37.62 -30.15 -15.41
N ASP A 673 -37.59 -28.93 -14.86
CA ASP A 673 -37.43 -27.69 -15.62
C ASP A 673 -36.10 -27.00 -15.26
N TRP A 674 -35.01 -27.44 -15.89
CA TRP A 674 -33.70 -26.78 -15.83
C TRP A 674 -32.97 -26.89 -17.17
N ARG A 675 -31.89 -26.11 -17.31
CA ARG A 675 -31.02 -26.13 -18.49
C ARG A 675 -29.60 -26.46 -18.08
N ALA A 676 -28.82 -26.97 -19.02
CA ALA A 676 -27.39 -27.14 -18.81
C ALA A 676 -26.73 -25.83 -18.37
N GLY A 677 -25.93 -25.90 -17.31
CA GLY A 677 -25.32 -24.74 -16.65
C GLY A 677 -26.09 -24.16 -15.47
N ASP A 678 -27.31 -24.62 -15.20
CA ASP A 678 -28.07 -24.24 -14.00
C ASP A 678 -27.50 -24.83 -12.71
N ILE A 679 -27.91 -24.25 -11.58
CA ILE A 679 -27.36 -24.51 -10.25
C ILE A 679 -28.44 -25.15 -9.38
N ALA A 680 -28.11 -26.22 -8.66
CA ALA A 680 -28.91 -26.75 -7.57
C ALA A 680 -28.51 -26.05 -6.27
N GLU A 681 -29.43 -25.27 -5.71
CA GLU A 681 -29.32 -24.76 -4.34
C GLU A 681 -29.86 -25.80 -3.38
N VAL A 682 -29.00 -26.33 -2.52
CA VAL A 682 -29.30 -27.35 -1.54
C VAL A 682 -29.36 -26.69 -0.17
N GLN A 683 -30.46 -26.93 0.56
CA GLN A 683 -30.55 -26.59 1.98
C GLN A 683 -29.94 -27.74 2.79
N PRO A 684 -28.74 -27.58 3.38
CA PRO A 684 -28.16 -28.61 4.24
C PRO A 684 -28.94 -28.71 5.56
N ALA A 685 -28.80 -29.88 6.19
CA ALA A 685 -29.33 -30.16 7.50
C ALA A 685 -28.21 -30.62 8.46
N ASN A 686 -28.43 -30.39 9.75
CA ASN A 686 -27.63 -31.02 10.79
C ASN A 686 -27.90 -32.52 10.82
N PRO A 687 -26.86 -33.36 11.02
CA PRO A 687 -27.06 -34.79 11.22
C PRO A 687 -27.94 -35.07 12.43
N VAL A 688 -28.85 -36.05 12.32
CA VAL A 688 -29.72 -36.48 13.42
C VAL A 688 -28.94 -36.77 14.71
N PRO A 689 -27.77 -37.46 14.68
CA PRO A 689 -26.98 -37.68 15.90
C PRO A 689 -26.48 -36.38 16.55
N SER A 690 -26.17 -35.35 15.76
CA SER A 690 -25.71 -34.06 16.26
C SER A 690 -26.83 -33.29 16.96
N VAL A 691 -28.03 -33.28 16.36
CA VAL A 691 -29.23 -32.67 16.98
C VAL A 691 -29.59 -33.38 18.28
N ASN A 692 -29.60 -34.72 18.27
CA ASN A 692 -29.90 -35.51 19.47
C ASN A 692 -28.87 -35.29 20.58
N SER A 693 -27.57 -35.21 20.23
CA SER A 693 -26.51 -34.92 21.19
C SER A 693 -26.64 -33.52 21.79
N PHE A 694 -27.03 -32.54 20.98
CA PHE A 694 -27.28 -31.18 21.44
C PHE A 694 -28.45 -31.11 22.41
N LEU A 695 -29.60 -31.71 22.07
CA LEU A 695 -30.78 -31.77 22.93
C LEU A 695 -30.47 -32.46 24.26
N ALA A 696 -29.80 -33.62 24.22
CA ALA A 696 -29.40 -34.36 25.43
C ALA A 696 -28.40 -33.57 26.29
N GLY A 697 -27.42 -32.89 25.67
CA GLY A 697 -26.39 -32.12 26.37
C GLY A 697 -26.93 -30.89 27.11
N HIS A 698 -28.10 -30.40 26.71
CA HIS A 698 -28.80 -29.24 27.31
C HIS A 698 -30.08 -29.62 28.08
N ALA A 699 -30.41 -30.92 28.16
CA ALA A 699 -31.62 -31.44 28.79
C ALA A 699 -32.92 -30.82 28.24
N LEU A 700 -33.01 -30.68 26.92
CA LEU A 700 -34.17 -30.11 26.21
C LEU A 700 -35.04 -31.22 25.64
N ASP A 701 -36.36 -31.00 25.65
CA ASP A 701 -37.31 -31.83 24.93
C ASP A 701 -37.43 -31.35 23.47
N GLY A 702 -37.03 -32.21 22.53
CA GLY A 702 -37.05 -31.93 21.10
C GLY A 702 -38.45 -31.92 20.48
N ASP A 703 -39.46 -32.46 21.16
CA ASP A 703 -40.84 -32.56 20.68
C ASP A 703 -41.69 -31.34 21.05
N VAL A 704 -41.17 -30.47 21.92
CA VAL A 704 -41.82 -29.20 22.23
C VAL A 704 -41.92 -28.34 20.98
N LEU A 705 -43.13 -27.88 20.70
CA LEU A 705 -43.41 -26.99 19.59
C LEU A 705 -42.91 -25.58 19.93
N VAL A 706 -42.01 -25.07 19.09
CA VAL A 706 -41.44 -23.74 19.23
C VAL A 706 -41.72 -22.91 17.98
N THR A 707 -41.79 -21.59 18.18
CA THR A 707 -41.95 -20.61 17.11
C THR A 707 -40.66 -19.82 16.98
N THR A 708 -40.05 -19.84 15.80
CA THR A 708 -38.86 -19.04 15.51
C THR A 708 -39.23 -17.62 15.09
N ALA A 709 -38.29 -16.68 15.26
CA ALA A 709 -38.48 -15.30 14.81
C ALA A 709 -38.78 -15.26 13.29
N GLY A 710 -40.00 -14.85 12.91
CA GLY A 710 -40.42 -14.71 11.52
C GLY A 710 -41.25 -15.87 10.94
N SER A 711 -41.50 -16.95 11.71
CA SER A 711 -42.47 -17.99 11.37
C SER A 711 -43.72 -17.87 12.24
N SER A 712 -44.90 -18.03 11.67
CA SER A 712 -46.16 -18.18 12.43
C SER A 712 -46.47 -19.65 12.80
N ASN A 713 -45.73 -20.60 12.22
CA ASN A 713 -45.94 -22.03 12.44
C ASN A 713 -45.05 -22.53 13.56
N ALA A 714 -45.66 -23.16 14.56
CA ALA A 714 -44.95 -23.86 15.62
C ALA A 714 -44.51 -25.24 15.13
N LEU A 715 -43.22 -25.55 15.24
CA LEU A 715 -42.62 -26.81 14.82
C LEU A 715 -41.87 -27.46 15.99
N PRO A 716 -41.72 -28.79 16.04
CA PRO A 716 -40.88 -29.44 17.04
C PRO A 716 -39.47 -28.85 17.04
N LEU A 717 -38.91 -28.56 18.22
CA LEU A 717 -37.56 -27.99 18.35
C LEU A 717 -36.52 -28.82 17.55
N ARG A 718 -36.65 -30.15 17.53
CA ARG A 718 -35.78 -31.04 16.75
C ARG A 718 -35.75 -30.71 15.25
N ASP A 719 -36.91 -30.36 14.68
CA ASP A 719 -37.06 -30.06 13.25
C ASP A 719 -36.55 -28.67 12.93
N VAL A 720 -36.70 -27.73 13.86
CA VAL A 720 -36.09 -26.40 13.77
C VAL A 720 -34.57 -26.53 13.80
N LEU A 721 -34.01 -27.22 14.80
CA LEU A 721 -32.56 -27.43 14.93
C LEU A 721 -31.96 -28.19 13.75
N LYS A 722 -32.73 -29.01 13.02
CA LYS A 722 -32.25 -29.65 11.78
C LYS A 722 -31.76 -28.63 10.76
N TYR A 723 -32.36 -27.45 10.67
CA TYR A 723 -32.06 -26.44 9.66
C TYR A 723 -31.47 -25.13 10.21
N HIS A 724 -31.07 -25.09 11.48
CA HIS A 724 -30.46 -23.93 12.12
C HIS A 724 -29.09 -24.27 12.72
N GLU A 725 -28.21 -23.28 12.87
CA GLU A 725 -26.93 -23.46 13.55
C GLU A 725 -27.16 -23.92 14.99
N LEU A 726 -26.45 -24.97 15.41
CA LEU A 726 -26.53 -25.47 16.79
C LEU A 726 -25.77 -24.50 17.71
N PRO A 727 -26.45 -23.84 18.68
CA PRO A 727 -25.81 -22.84 19.52
C PRO A 727 -24.70 -23.41 20.42
N THR A 728 -23.67 -22.62 20.69
CA THR A 728 -22.72 -22.89 21.80
C THR A 728 -23.19 -22.14 23.05
N ALA A 729 -24.30 -22.56 23.65
CA ALA A 729 -24.89 -21.90 24.81
C ALA A 729 -24.52 -22.60 26.15
N PRO A 730 -24.55 -21.89 27.30
CA PRO A 730 -24.43 -22.52 28.61
C PRO A 730 -25.60 -23.47 28.89
N ARG A 731 -25.39 -24.52 29.70
CA ARG A 731 -26.48 -25.38 30.18
C ARG A 731 -27.48 -24.56 31.00
N GLY A 732 -28.78 -24.85 30.84
CA GLY A 732 -29.86 -24.26 31.65
C GLY A 732 -30.79 -23.27 30.94
N LEU A 733 -30.69 -23.12 29.62
CA LEU A 733 -31.66 -22.36 28.83
C LEU A 733 -32.96 -23.15 28.60
N THR A 734 -34.09 -22.45 28.53
CA THR A 734 -35.37 -23.07 28.16
C THR A 734 -35.47 -23.33 26.65
N THR A 735 -36.41 -24.17 26.24
CA THR A 735 -36.69 -24.49 24.84
C THR A 735 -37.03 -23.21 24.04
N GLU A 736 -37.77 -22.30 24.66
CA GLU A 736 -38.19 -21.02 24.09
C GLU A 736 -37.03 -20.03 23.94
N ASP A 737 -36.14 -19.97 24.94
CA ASP A 737 -34.94 -19.12 24.89
C ASP A 737 -34.03 -19.50 23.72
N ILE A 738 -33.87 -20.81 23.49
CA ILE A 738 -33.06 -21.30 22.37
C ILE A 738 -33.71 -20.96 21.04
N ALA A 739 -35.02 -21.22 20.89
CA ALA A 739 -35.72 -21.02 19.63
C ALA A 739 -35.73 -19.55 19.14
N LYS A 740 -35.63 -18.59 20.06
CA LYS A 740 -35.67 -17.15 19.75
C LYS A 740 -34.47 -16.66 18.96
N ASP A 741 -33.28 -17.20 19.24
CA ASP A 741 -32.00 -16.70 18.72
C ASP A 741 -31.36 -17.65 17.68
N LEU A 742 -32.11 -18.64 17.17
CA LEU A 742 -31.61 -19.58 16.17
C LEU A 742 -31.35 -18.90 14.82
N VAL A 743 -30.16 -19.13 14.28
CA VAL A 743 -29.76 -18.65 12.96
C VAL A 743 -29.94 -19.78 11.95
N PRO A 744 -30.66 -19.58 10.83
CA PRO A 744 -30.82 -20.62 9.80
C PRO A 744 -29.48 -21.04 9.18
N LEU A 745 -29.33 -22.33 8.88
CA LEU A 745 -28.17 -22.85 8.17
C LEU A 745 -28.09 -22.25 6.76
N PRO A 746 -26.92 -21.78 6.31
CA PRO A 746 -26.78 -21.22 4.98
C PRO A 746 -26.91 -22.30 3.90
N LYS A 747 -27.63 -21.98 2.82
CA LYS A 747 -27.74 -22.81 1.62
C LYS A 747 -26.40 -23.01 0.91
N ARG A 748 -26.32 -24.03 0.06
CA ARG A 748 -25.12 -24.42 -0.70
C ARG A 748 -25.44 -24.66 -2.16
N GLU A 749 -24.59 -24.17 -3.04
CA GLU A 749 -24.79 -24.20 -4.48
C GLU A 749 -23.92 -25.27 -5.14
N PHE A 750 -24.50 -26.01 -6.09
CA PHE A 750 -23.80 -27.04 -6.86
C PHE A 750 -24.20 -26.95 -8.34
N SER A 751 -23.23 -26.91 -9.25
CA SER A 751 -23.51 -26.95 -10.69
C SER A 751 -24.17 -28.28 -11.06
N ILE A 752 -25.27 -28.23 -11.81
CA ILE A 752 -26.00 -29.42 -12.24
C ILE A 752 -25.21 -30.12 -13.37
N ALA A 753 -25.00 -31.42 -13.21
CA ALA A 753 -24.22 -32.28 -14.10
C ALA A 753 -25.06 -33.12 -15.07
N SER A 754 -26.38 -32.90 -15.09
CA SER A 754 -27.36 -33.56 -15.95
C SER A 754 -28.20 -32.56 -16.74
N ILE A 755 -29.00 -33.08 -17.66
CA ILE A 755 -30.06 -32.36 -18.39
C ILE A 755 -31.43 -32.96 -18.06
N PRO A 756 -32.55 -32.26 -18.29
CA PRO A 756 -33.88 -32.78 -17.92
C PRO A 756 -34.22 -34.17 -18.47
N THR A 757 -33.71 -34.52 -19.65
CA THR A 757 -33.94 -35.84 -20.26
C THR A 757 -33.26 -36.99 -19.53
N ASP A 758 -32.32 -36.71 -18.61
CA ASP A 758 -31.79 -37.72 -17.69
C ASP A 758 -32.82 -38.13 -16.61
N GLY A 759 -33.91 -37.37 -16.46
CA GLY A 759 -34.98 -37.62 -15.48
C GLY A 759 -34.60 -37.32 -14.02
N ARG A 760 -33.35 -36.95 -13.76
CA ARG A 760 -32.78 -36.73 -12.42
C ARG A 760 -31.81 -35.56 -12.40
N ILE A 761 -31.63 -34.93 -11.24
CA ILE A 761 -30.51 -34.02 -11.01
C ILE A 761 -29.29 -34.85 -10.63
N HIS A 762 -28.19 -34.64 -11.36
CA HIS A 762 -26.90 -35.24 -11.05
C HIS A 762 -25.98 -34.14 -10.51
N LEU A 763 -25.28 -34.41 -9.40
CA LEU A 763 -24.28 -33.51 -8.82
C LEU A 763 -22.91 -34.20 -8.76
N VAL A 764 -21.85 -33.39 -8.84
CA VAL A 764 -20.46 -33.84 -8.62
C VAL A 764 -19.90 -33.11 -7.40
N VAL A 765 -19.82 -33.81 -6.27
CA VAL A 765 -19.54 -33.19 -4.98
C VAL A 765 -18.24 -33.70 -4.40
N ARG A 766 -17.24 -32.81 -4.25
CA ARG A 766 -16.02 -33.13 -3.51
C ARG A 766 -16.25 -32.89 -2.02
N GLN A 767 -16.03 -33.93 -1.22
CA GLN A 767 -16.16 -33.87 0.22
C GLN A 767 -15.09 -32.94 0.80
N SER A 768 -15.51 -31.84 1.43
CA SER A 768 -14.61 -30.89 2.09
C SER A 768 -14.49 -31.21 3.57
N ARG A 769 -13.30 -31.03 4.15
CA ARG A 769 -13.07 -31.10 5.59
C ARG A 769 -12.71 -29.72 6.14
N ARG A 770 -13.22 -29.41 7.32
CA ARG A 770 -12.82 -28.23 8.10
C ARG A 770 -11.49 -28.50 8.81
N GLU A 771 -10.91 -27.45 9.38
CA GLU A 771 -9.64 -27.54 10.12
C GLU A 771 -9.72 -28.45 11.36
N ASP A 772 -10.90 -28.54 11.97
CA ASP A 772 -11.21 -29.43 13.09
C ASP A 772 -11.40 -30.91 12.67
N GLY A 773 -11.23 -31.23 11.38
CA GLY A 773 -11.41 -32.57 10.82
C GLY A 773 -12.87 -32.93 10.49
N SER A 774 -13.84 -32.12 10.92
CA SER A 774 -15.27 -32.32 10.62
C SER A 774 -15.56 -32.13 9.13
N LEU A 775 -16.65 -32.74 8.65
CA LEU A 775 -17.08 -32.57 7.27
C LEU A 775 -17.76 -31.21 7.07
N GLY A 776 -17.57 -30.61 5.89
CA GLY A 776 -18.19 -29.34 5.54
C GLY A 776 -19.73 -29.44 5.50
N LEU A 777 -20.41 -28.34 5.80
CA LEU A 777 -21.87 -28.33 5.98
C LEU A 777 -22.66 -28.93 4.80
N GLY A 778 -22.39 -28.50 3.56
CA GLY A 778 -23.10 -29.00 2.38
C GLY A 778 -22.53 -30.30 1.83
N SER A 779 -21.23 -30.32 1.58
CA SER A 779 -20.56 -31.49 0.99
C SER A 779 -20.60 -32.69 1.93
N GLY A 780 -20.41 -32.51 3.23
CA GLY A 780 -20.56 -33.55 4.26
C GLY A 780 -21.99 -34.03 4.37
N TRP A 781 -22.97 -33.12 4.36
CA TRP A 781 -24.39 -33.48 4.39
C TRP A 781 -24.74 -34.45 3.24
N LEU A 782 -24.46 -34.05 2.01
CA LEU A 782 -24.78 -34.86 0.82
C LEU A 782 -23.99 -36.16 0.72
N THR A 783 -22.71 -36.14 1.13
CA THR A 783 -21.80 -37.29 0.90
C THR A 783 -21.75 -38.30 2.04
N ALA A 784 -22.15 -37.91 3.26
CA ALA A 784 -21.99 -38.76 4.44
C ALA A 784 -23.22 -38.83 5.34
N HIS A 785 -23.96 -37.73 5.51
CA HIS A 785 -24.98 -37.66 6.56
C HIS A 785 -26.41 -37.93 6.08
N ALA A 786 -26.78 -37.47 4.87
CA ALA A 786 -28.07 -37.77 4.29
C ALA A 786 -28.19 -39.26 3.97
N ALA A 787 -29.30 -39.89 4.36
CA ALA A 787 -29.55 -41.29 4.05
C ALA A 787 -29.99 -41.46 2.59
N LEU A 788 -29.65 -42.61 1.98
CA LEU A 788 -30.25 -42.97 0.69
C LEU A 788 -31.77 -43.13 0.89
N GLY A 789 -32.53 -42.52 0.00
CA GLY A 789 -33.98 -42.41 0.05
C GLY A 789 -34.50 -41.21 0.83
N GLU A 790 -33.65 -40.43 1.52
CA GLU A 790 -34.05 -39.22 2.26
C GLU A 790 -34.40 -38.07 1.31
N SER A 791 -35.40 -37.28 1.70
CA SER A 791 -35.77 -36.04 1.03
C SER A 791 -34.78 -34.92 1.35
N ILE A 792 -34.27 -34.28 0.31
CA ILE A 792 -33.34 -33.15 0.36
C ILE A 792 -34.03 -31.94 -0.23
N ARG A 793 -34.09 -30.86 0.54
CA ARG A 793 -34.64 -29.58 0.08
C ARG A 793 -33.72 -28.97 -0.97
N ILE A 794 -34.18 -28.96 -2.21
CA ILE A 794 -33.46 -28.42 -3.35
C ILE A 794 -34.33 -27.42 -4.09
N ARG A 795 -33.67 -26.37 -4.56
CA ARG A 795 -34.23 -25.40 -5.48
C ARG A 795 -33.31 -25.25 -6.68
N ILE A 796 -33.87 -25.23 -7.87
CA ILE A 796 -33.11 -24.96 -9.10
C ILE A 796 -33.01 -23.44 -9.27
N ARG A 797 -31.79 -22.94 -9.43
CA ARG A 797 -31.49 -21.54 -9.75
C ARG A 797 -31.00 -21.45 -11.19
N SER A 798 -31.73 -20.67 -11.99
CA SER A 798 -31.33 -20.35 -13.35
C SER A 798 -29.99 -19.60 -13.37
N ASN A 799 -29.09 -19.99 -14.28
CA ASN A 799 -27.78 -19.36 -14.48
C ASN A 799 -27.58 -18.93 -15.95
N PRO A 800 -28.26 -17.87 -16.42
CA PRO A 800 -28.20 -17.44 -17.83
C PRO A 800 -26.79 -17.12 -18.33
N GLY A 801 -25.91 -16.66 -17.43
CA GLY A 801 -24.50 -16.37 -17.73
C GLY A 801 -23.67 -17.61 -18.09
N PHE A 802 -24.17 -18.80 -17.76
CA PHE A 802 -23.56 -20.08 -18.08
C PHE A 802 -24.47 -21.02 -18.89
N HIS A 803 -25.64 -20.55 -19.34
CA HIS A 803 -26.50 -21.33 -20.26
C HIS A 803 -25.78 -21.64 -21.58
N PRO A 804 -26.22 -22.69 -22.31
CA PRO A 804 -25.58 -23.09 -23.56
C PRO A 804 -25.68 -21.97 -24.59
N PRO A 805 -24.59 -21.65 -25.33
CA PRO A 805 -24.70 -20.82 -26.52
C PRO A 805 -25.48 -21.56 -27.61
N PRO A 806 -25.86 -20.88 -28.72
CA PRO A 806 -26.61 -21.49 -29.81
C PRO A 806 -26.01 -22.84 -30.25
N VAL A 807 -26.87 -23.80 -30.56
CA VAL A 807 -26.47 -25.18 -30.93
C VAL A 807 -25.55 -25.20 -32.16
N SER A 808 -25.61 -24.19 -33.02
CA SER A 808 -24.73 -24.02 -34.18
C SER A 808 -23.30 -23.53 -33.86
N THR A 809 -23.00 -23.23 -32.60
CA THR A 809 -21.69 -22.67 -32.18
C THR A 809 -20.77 -23.77 -31.62
N PRO A 810 -19.51 -23.91 -32.08
CA PRO A 810 -18.54 -24.83 -31.46
C PRO A 810 -18.23 -24.45 -30.00
N LEU A 811 -17.86 -25.43 -29.17
CA LEU A 811 -17.58 -25.20 -27.74
C LEU A 811 -16.13 -25.52 -27.36
N ILE A 812 -15.51 -24.66 -26.56
CA ILE A 812 -14.29 -24.95 -25.82
C ILE A 812 -14.64 -24.98 -24.34
N LEU A 813 -14.63 -26.16 -23.75
CA LEU A 813 -15.01 -26.42 -22.36
C LEU A 813 -13.74 -26.58 -21.53
N ILE A 814 -13.54 -25.72 -20.54
CA ILE A 814 -12.32 -25.69 -19.72
C ILE A 814 -12.71 -25.85 -18.26
N GLY A 815 -12.14 -26.84 -17.58
CA GLY A 815 -12.43 -27.00 -16.16
C GLY A 815 -11.49 -27.92 -15.41
N ASN A 816 -11.65 -27.93 -14.08
CA ASN A 816 -10.86 -28.80 -13.21
C ASN A 816 -11.69 -29.37 -12.06
N GLY A 817 -11.33 -30.56 -11.61
CA GLY A 817 -12.00 -31.21 -10.46
C GLY A 817 -13.52 -31.31 -10.66
N THR A 818 -14.28 -30.83 -9.67
CA THR A 818 -15.75 -30.81 -9.71
C THR A 818 -16.33 -29.86 -10.76
N GLY A 819 -15.50 -29.00 -11.38
CA GLY A 819 -15.90 -28.17 -12.52
C GLY A 819 -16.38 -28.98 -13.72
N ILE A 820 -16.08 -30.28 -13.77
CA ILE A 820 -16.65 -31.19 -14.78
C ILE A 820 -18.19 -31.20 -14.75
N ALA A 821 -18.83 -30.90 -13.61
CA ALA A 821 -20.29 -30.91 -13.49
C ALA A 821 -20.97 -30.00 -14.53
N GLY A 822 -20.65 -28.71 -14.53
CA GLY A 822 -21.22 -27.76 -15.49
C GLY A 822 -20.86 -28.11 -16.93
N LEU A 823 -19.62 -28.54 -17.20
CA LEU A 823 -19.20 -28.90 -18.55
C LEU A 823 -19.91 -30.15 -19.08
N ARG A 824 -20.13 -31.14 -18.21
CA ARG A 824 -20.83 -32.39 -18.53
C ARG A 824 -22.27 -32.13 -18.94
N SER A 825 -23.00 -31.24 -18.25
CA SER A 825 -24.37 -30.91 -18.66
C SER A 825 -24.42 -30.23 -20.03
N HIS A 826 -23.43 -29.39 -20.38
CA HIS A 826 -23.33 -28.84 -21.74
C HIS A 826 -23.06 -29.91 -22.81
N LEU A 827 -22.16 -30.86 -22.54
CA LEU A 827 -21.87 -31.96 -23.47
C LEU A 827 -23.10 -32.86 -23.65
N LYS A 828 -23.83 -33.18 -22.59
CA LYS A 828 -25.11 -33.88 -22.67
C LYS A 828 -26.14 -33.13 -23.50
N ALA A 829 -26.29 -31.81 -23.28
CA ALA A 829 -27.20 -30.99 -24.07
C ALA A 829 -26.83 -30.97 -25.57
N ARG A 830 -25.54 -31.07 -25.89
CA ARG A 830 -25.05 -31.18 -27.27
C ARG A 830 -25.29 -32.56 -27.87
N ALA A 831 -25.08 -33.62 -27.10
CA ALA A 831 -25.39 -34.99 -27.51
C ALA A 831 -26.88 -35.19 -27.80
N ALA A 832 -27.75 -34.53 -27.03
CA ALA A 832 -29.20 -34.58 -27.23
C ALA A 832 -29.69 -33.75 -28.44
N ALA A 833 -28.87 -32.84 -28.97
CA ALA A 833 -29.19 -32.08 -30.17
C ALA A 833 -28.86 -32.90 -31.43
N GLN A 834 -29.82 -33.03 -32.36
CA GLN A 834 -29.70 -33.88 -33.56
C GLN A 834 -28.44 -33.60 -34.43
N SER A 835 -27.99 -32.34 -34.48
CA SER A 835 -26.74 -31.96 -35.13
C SER A 835 -26.13 -30.77 -34.39
N SER A 836 -24.89 -30.91 -33.93
CA SER A 836 -24.15 -29.82 -33.30
C SER A 836 -22.67 -29.86 -33.71
N PRO A 837 -21.98 -28.71 -33.83
CA PRO A 837 -20.56 -28.69 -34.09
C PRO A 837 -19.77 -29.34 -32.96
N LYS A 838 -18.55 -29.77 -33.30
CA LYS A 838 -17.64 -30.42 -32.37
C LYS A 838 -17.32 -29.54 -31.17
N SER A 839 -17.09 -30.20 -30.04
CA SER A 839 -16.65 -29.60 -28.79
C SER A 839 -15.21 -30.00 -28.48
N TRP A 840 -14.49 -29.12 -27.79
CA TRP A 840 -13.15 -29.37 -27.27
C TRP A 840 -13.18 -29.29 -25.74
N LEU A 841 -12.84 -30.39 -25.08
CA LEU A 841 -12.71 -30.44 -23.62
C LEU A 841 -11.24 -30.28 -23.21
N ILE A 842 -10.97 -29.35 -22.30
CA ILE A 842 -9.69 -29.19 -21.60
C ILE A 842 -9.98 -29.40 -20.12
N PHE A 843 -9.60 -30.55 -19.58
CA PHE A 843 -9.94 -30.93 -18.21
C PHE A 843 -8.70 -31.25 -17.38
N GLY A 844 -8.71 -30.90 -16.09
CA GLY A 844 -7.59 -31.19 -15.20
C GLY A 844 -7.98 -31.77 -13.84
N GLU A 845 -7.16 -32.70 -13.36
CA GLU A 845 -7.26 -33.23 -12.00
C GLU A 845 -5.88 -33.63 -11.42
N ARG A 846 -5.86 -34.40 -10.34
CA ARG A 846 -4.66 -34.86 -9.67
C ARG A 846 -4.01 -36.00 -10.44
N ASN A 847 -4.66 -37.16 -10.51
CA ASN A 847 -4.09 -38.37 -11.07
C ASN A 847 -5.01 -39.02 -12.12
N ALA A 848 -4.47 -39.46 -13.25
CA ALA A 848 -5.26 -40.09 -14.31
C ALA A 848 -6.00 -41.34 -13.83
N GLN A 849 -5.29 -42.19 -13.09
CA GLN A 849 -5.80 -43.49 -12.64
C GLN A 849 -7.04 -43.39 -11.74
N HIS A 850 -7.11 -42.35 -10.91
CA HIS A 850 -8.16 -42.23 -9.89
C HIS A 850 -9.13 -41.08 -10.16
N ASP A 851 -8.69 -40.00 -10.79
CA ASP A 851 -9.44 -38.74 -10.83
C ASP A 851 -9.95 -38.36 -12.23
N PHE A 852 -9.83 -39.25 -13.22
CA PHE A 852 -10.43 -39.02 -14.54
C PHE A 852 -11.93 -39.34 -14.53
N TYR A 853 -12.71 -38.40 -13.98
CA TYR A 853 -14.16 -38.54 -13.85
C TYR A 853 -14.84 -38.79 -15.19
N TYR A 854 -15.78 -39.74 -15.21
CA TYR A 854 -16.62 -40.06 -16.38
C TYR A 854 -15.82 -40.44 -17.64
N GLN A 855 -14.67 -41.11 -17.47
CA GLN A 855 -13.82 -41.51 -18.59
C GLN A 855 -14.61 -42.24 -19.70
N ASP A 856 -15.41 -43.25 -19.36
CA ASP A 856 -16.18 -44.02 -20.34
C ASP A 856 -17.15 -43.16 -21.15
N GLU A 857 -17.81 -42.19 -20.51
CA GLU A 857 -18.75 -41.27 -21.16
C GLU A 857 -18.00 -40.28 -22.08
N ILE A 858 -16.85 -39.78 -21.64
CA ILE A 858 -15.99 -38.89 -22.43
C ILE A 858 -15.41 -39.63 -23.65
N ASP A 859 -14.99 -40.88 -23.49
CA ASP A 859 -14.48 -41.71 -24.59
C ASP A 859 -15.59 -42.10 -25.58
N ALA A 860 -16.82 -42.32 -25.10
CA ALA A 860 -17.99 -42.48 -25.97
C ALA A 860 -18.26 -41.21 -26.79
N TRP A 861 -18.21 -40.02 -26.18
CA TRP A 861 -18.39 -38.74 -26.91
C TRP A 861 -17.26 -38.43 -27.89
N LYS A 862 -16.03 -38.86 -27.62
CA LYS A 862 -14.94 -38.80 -28.59
C LYS A 862 -15.20 -39.72 -29.77
N THR A 863 -15.66 -40.95 -29.51
CA THR A 863 -15.97 -41.94 -30.56
C THR A 863 -17.13 -41.49 -31.44
N ALA A 864 -18.13 -40.84 -30.85
CA ALA A 864 -19.28 -40.25 -31.56
C ALA A 864 -18.96 -38.91 -32.26
N ASP A 865 -17.70 -38.46 -32.26
CA ASP A 865 -17.22 -37.20 -32.85
C ASP A 865 -17.88 -35.93 -32.28
N LEU A 866 -18.57 -36.05 -31.15
CA LEU A 866 -19.10 -34.92 -30.38
C LEU A 866 -17.95 -34.12 -29.75
N LEU A 867 -17.00 -34.84 -29.14
CA LEU A 867 -15.74 -34.30 -28.65
C LEU A 867 -14.66 -34.49 -29.73
N GLY A 868 -14.54 -33.50 -30.62
CA GLY A 868 -13.48 -33.49 -31.63
C GLY A 868 -12.08 -33.42 -31.03
N ARG A 869 -11.96 -33.01 -29.75
CA ARG A 869 -10.70 -33.01 -29.03
C ARG A 869 -10.91 -33.09 -27.51
N VAL A 870 -10.00 -33.79 -26.84
CA VAL A 870 -9.87 -33.81 -25.38
C VAL A 870 -8.40 -33.65 -25.01
N ASP A 871 -8.08 -32.64 -24.21
CA ASP A 871 -6.76 -32.45 -23.61
C ASP A 871 -6.88 -32.55 -22.08
N LEU A 872 -6.03 -33.38 -21.46
CA LEU A 872 -6.10 -33.71 -20.03
C LEU A 872 -4.84 -33.24 -19.30
N ALA A 873 -5.03 -32.58 -18.16
CA ALA A 873 -3.95 -32.11 -17.28
C ALA A 873 -4.00 -32.83 -15.93
N PHE A 874 -3.16 -33.84 -15.74
CA PHE A 874 -3.00 -34.49 -14.43
C PHE A 874 -1.80 -33.90 -13.70
N SER A 875 -2.07 -33.22 -12.59
CA SER A 875 -1.07 -32.43 -11.89
C SER A 875 -0.09 -33.26 -11.05
N ARG A 876 -0.34 -34.57 -10.85
CA ARG A 876 0.39 -35.40 -9.88
C ARG A 876 0.97 -36.69 -10.48
N ASP A 877 0.80 -36.93 -11.77
CA ASP A 877 1.35 -38.12 -12.46
C ASP A 877 2.84 -37.95 -12.81
N GLN A 878 3.37 -36.74 -12.69
CA GLN A 878 4.77 -36.39 -12.95
C GLN A 878 5.30 -35.36 -11.95
N SER A 879 6.62 -35.16 -11.92
CA SER A 879 7.29 -34.24 -10.98
C SER A 879 6.89 -32.77 -11.20
N ALA A 880 6.80 -32.34 -12.46
CA ALA A 880 6.37 -31.00 -12.83
C ALA A 880 4.83 -30.90 -12.87
N ARG A 881 4.26 -29.92 -12.16
CA ARG A 881 2.81 -29.70 -12.15
C ARG A 881 2.31 -29.26 -13.53
N VAL A 882 1.42 -30.05 -14.13
CA VAL A 882 0.68 -29.66 -15.34
C VAL A 882 -0.75 -29.29 -14.96
N TYR A 883 -1.21 -28.13 -15.45
CA TYR A 883 -2.55 -27.61 -15.21
C TYR A 883 -3.19 -27.18 -16.53
N VAL A 884 -4.51 -26.98 -16.55
CA VAL A 884 -5.26 -26.61 -17.76
C VAL A 884 -4.76 -25.33 -18.43
N GLN A 885 -4.26 -24.35 -17.66
CA GLN A 885 -3.68 -23.14 -18.24
C GLN A 885 -2.38 -23.40 -19.01
N HIS A 886 -1.59 -24.41 -18.62
CA HIS A 886 -0.40 -24.80 -19.40
C HIS A 886 -0.82 -25.40 -20.75
N LEU A 887 -1.85 -26.24 -20.76
CA LEU A 887 -2.40 -26.79 -22.01
C LEU A 887 -2.94 -25.70 -22.94
N LEU A 888 -3.52 -24.62 -22.40
CA LEU A 888 -3.95 -23.48 -23.20
C LEU A 888 -2.79 -22.77 -23.90
N HIS A 889 -1.64 -22.64 -23.23
CA HIS A 889 -0.42 -22.11 -23.84
C HIS A 889 0.12 -23.05 -24.92
N ASP A 890 0.21 -24.34 -24.60
CA ASP A 890 0.71 -25.36 -25.53
C ASP A 890 -0.16 -25.46 -26.80
N GLN A 891 -1.47 -25.24 -26.66
CA GLN A 891 -2.44 -25.28 -27.76
C GLN A 891 -2.82 -23.88 -28.29
N ALA A 892 -1.96 -22.87 -28.11
CA ALA A 892 -2.28 -21.47 -28.43
C ALA A 892 -2.79 -21.25 -29.86
N GLU A 893 -2.13 -21.84 -30.86
CA GLU A 893 -2.53 -21.71 -32.28
C GLU A 893 -3.90 -22.35 -32.56
N ARG A 894 -4.17 -23.49 -31.91
CA ARG A 894 -5.43 -24.22 -32.06
C ARG A 894 -6.57 -23.48 -31.39
N LEU A 895 -6.32 -22.91 -30.21
CA LEU A 895 -7.25 -22.01 -29.53
C LEU A 895 -7.62 -20.84 -30.43
N ARG A 896 -6.64 -20.18 -31.06
CA ARG A 896 -6.91 -19.10 -32.03
C ARG A 896 -7.73 -19.56 -33.23
N ALA A 897 -7.48 -20.77 -33.74
CA ALA A 897 -8.26 -21.33 -34.85
C ALA A 897 -9.73 -21.53 -34.49
N TRP A 898 -10.02 -22.17 -33.35
CA TRP A 898 -11.40 -22.38 -32.88
C TRP A 898 -12.14 -21.06 -32.64
N ILE A 899 -11.45 -20.05 -32.12
CA ILE A 899 -12.06 -18.72 -31.94
C ILE A 899 -12.39 -18.05 -33.27
N ARG A 900 -11.55 -18.20 -34.31
CA ARG A 900 -11.85 -17.74 -35.68
C ARG A 900 -13.05 -18.47 -36.28
N GLU A 901 -13.24 -19.74 -35.96
CA GLU A 901 -14.41 -20.55 -36.37
C GLU A 901 -15.71 -20.21 -35.62
N GLY A 902 -15.67 -19.23 -34.71
CA GLY A 902 -16.88 -18.82 -33.98
C GLY A 902 -17.07 -19.53 -32.64
N ALA A 903 -16.12 -20.33 -32.14
CA ALA A 903 -16.30 -21.08 -30.91
C ALA A 903 -16.60 -20.20 -29.68
N SER A 904 -17.38 -20.74 -28.74
CA SER A 904 -17.61 -20.16 -27.42
C SER A 904 -16.75 -20.88 -26.37
N ILE A 905 -16.19 -20.13 -25.43
CA ILE A 905 -15.40 -20.63 -24.30
C ILE A 905 -16.29 -20.69 -23.05
N LEU A 906 -16.37 -21.87 -22.43
CA LEU A 906 -17.05 -22.11 -21.16
C LEU A 906 -16.01 -22.55 -20.12
N VAL A 907 -15.93 -21.85 -18.99
CA VAL A 907 -15.00 -22.16 -17.90
C VAL A 907 -15.76 -22.55 -16.64
N CYS A 908 -15.51 -23.74 -16.09
CA CYS A 908 -16.13 -24.20 -14.84
C CYS A 908 -15.12 -24.83 -13.88
N GLY A 909 -15.22 -24.50 -12.59
CA GLY A 909 -14.37 -25.06 -11.53
C GLY A 909 -13.90 -24.01 -10.54
N SER A 910 -12.68 -24.17 -10.03
CA SER A 910 -12.24 -23.36 -8.87
C SER A 910 -12.01 -21.88 -9.22
N ALA A 911 -12.70 -21.00 -8.49
CA ALA A 911 -12.47 -19.55 -8.50
C ALA A 911 -11.09 -19.18 -7.93
N LYS A 912 -10.53 -20.04 -7.07
CA LYS A 912 -9.19 -19.88 -6.49
C LYS A 912 -8.17 -20.66 -7.32
N GLY A 913 -7.31 -19.95 -8.03
CA GLY A 913 -6.21 -20.53 -8.80
C GLY A 913 -6.58 -20.85 -10.25
N MET A 914 -7.51 -21.78 -10.50
CA MET A 914 -7.81 -22.23 -11.88
C MET A 914 -8.38 -21.11 -12.75
N ALA A 915 -9.51 -20.51 -12.35
CA ALA A 915 -10.16 -19.50 -13.18
C ALA A 915 -9.29 -18.27 -13.47
N PRO A 916 -8.56 -17.67 -12.50
CA PRO A 916 -7.60 -16.60 -12.78
C PRO A 916 -6.44 -17.05 -13.67
N GLY A 917 -5.96 -18.28 -13.52
CA GLY A 917 -4.89 -18.85 -14.34
C GLY A 917 -5.32 -19.05 -15.80
N VAL A 918 -6.54 -19.58 -16.01
CA VAL A 918 -7.16 -19.71 -17.34
C VAL A 918 -7.38 -18.34 -17.96
N GLU A 919 -7.94 -17.38 -17.22
CA GLU A 919 -8.15 -16.02 -17.73
C GLU A 919 -6.83 -15.36 -18.15
N THR A 920 -5.77 -15.51 -17.35
CA THR A 920 -4.43 -15.02 -17.69
C THR A 920 -3.92 -15.67 -18.97
N ALA A 921 -3.99 -17.00 -19.08
CA ALA A 921 -3.56 -17.73 -20.27
C ALA A 921 -4.35 -17.33 -21.52
N LEU A 922 -5.67 -17.16 -21.41
CA LEU A 922 -6.52 -16.67 -22.50
C LEU A 922 -6.15 -15.26 -22.92
N ILE A 923 -5.84 -14.35 -21.98
CA ILE A 923 -5.39 -12.98 -22.29
C ILE A 923 -4.04 -13.01 -23.00
N GLU A 924 -3.12 -13.85 -22.56
CA GLU A 924 -1.79 -13.98 -23.17
C GLU A 924 -1.85 -14.60 -24.58
N VAL A 925 -2.75 -15.57 -24.81
CA VAL A 925 -2.90 -16.23 -26.11
C VAL A 925 -3.76 -15.44 -27.09
N LEU A 926 -4.93 -14.96 -26.67
CA LEU A 926 -5.93 -14.32 -27.54
C LEU A 926 -5.82 -12.79 -27.57
N GLY A 927 -5.17 -12.20 -26.56
CA GLY A 927 -5.21 -10.77 -26.27
C GLY A 927 -6.44 -10.38 -25.46
N GLY A 928 -6.27 -9.42 -24.53
CA GLY A 928 -7.35 -8.95 -23.66
C GLY A 928 -8.54 -8.32 -24.40
N ASP A 929 -8.31 -7.71 -25.56
CA ASP A 929 -9.38 -7.14 -26.40
C ASP A 929 -10.27 -8.22 -27.02
N SER A 930 -9.66 -9.31 -27.50
CA SER A 930 -10.39 -10.46 -28.05
C SER A 930 -11.25 -11.14 -26.99
N LEU A 931 -10.69 -11.36 -25.79
CA LEU A 931 -11.43 -11.98 -24.69
C LEU A 931 -12.61 -11.10 -24.23
N SER A 932 -12.40 -9.77 -24.17
CA SER A 932 -13.47 -8.82 -23.85
C SER A 932 -14.59 -8.82 -24.90
N ARG A 933 -14.25 -8.96 -26.19
CA ARG A 933 -15.23 -9.08 -27.28
C ARG A 933 -16.06 -10.35 -27.14
N LEU A 934 -15.40 -11.50 -26.91
CA LEU A 934 -16.08 -12.77 -26.67
C LEU A 934 -17.04 -12.69 -25.48
N ALA A 935 -16.66 -12.02 -24.40
CA ALA A 935 -17.55 -11.80 -23.25
C ALA A 935 -18.79 -10.96 -23.62
N ALA A 936 -18.62 -9.88 -24.39
CA ALA A 936 -19.71 -9.02 -24.83
C ALA A 936 -20.68 -9.72 -25.80
N GLU A 937 -20.18 -10.64 -26.63
CA GLU A 937 -20.96 -11.48 -27.53
C GLU A 937 -21.63 -12.68 -26.80
N GLY A 938 -21.41 -12.84 -25.49
CA GLY A 938 -21.88 -14.00 -24.75
C GLY A 938 -21.21 -15.31 -25.18
N ARG A 939 -20.02 -15.24 -25.76
CA ARG A 939 -19.17 -16.35 -26.21
C ARG A 939 -18.01 -16.67 -25.25
N TYR A 940 -17.86 -15.92 -24.17
CA TYR A 940 -17.03 -16.29 -23.02
C TYR A 940 -17.90 -16.33 -21.77
N ARG A 941 -18.11 -17.53 -21.23
CA ARG A 941 -19.04 -17.82 -20.14
C ARG A 941 -18.30 -18.53 -19.00
N ARG A 942 -18.67 -18.24 -17.75
CA ARG A 942 -17.99 -18.77 -16.56
C ARG A 942 -18.97 -19.18 -15.46
N ASP A 943 -18.71 -20.32 -14.83
CA ASP A 943 -19.32 -20.78 -13.59
C ASP A 943 -18.22 -21.23 -12.62
N VAL A 944 -17.76 -20.32 -11.77
CA VAL A 944 -16.56 -20.51 -10.94
C VAL A 944 -16.88 -20.29 -9.47
N TYR A 945 -16.37 -21.17 -8.60
CA TYR A 945 -16.71 -21.22 -7.17
C TYR A 945 -15.51 -21.50 -6.24
#